data_AF-A0A8H7XEU2-F1
#
_entry.id   AF-A0A8H7XEU2-F1
#
_cell.length_a   1.000
_cell.length_b   1.000
_cell.length_c   1.000
_cell.angle_alpha   90.00
_cell.angle_beta   90.00
_cell.angle_gamma   90.00
#
_symmetry.space_group_name_H-M   'P 1'
#
loop_
_entity.id
_entity.type
_entity.pdbx_description
1 polymer ?
#
loop_
_entity_poly.entity_id
_entity_poly.type
_entity_poly.pdbx_seq_one_letter_code
_entity_poly.pdbx_strand_id
1 'polypeptide(L)'
;MVKPAGPGVYSATYSNIPVYEFQFGEGLKEHVMRRRGDDWINATHILKAAGFDKPARTRILEREVQKETHEKVQGGYGKYQGTWVPLEQGEALAQRNNVYEKLRTIFEFTPGNISPPPAPKHTTAKPKPQKKNPAVPKFATKPVAAPARMIHDEYDDTSQMDNESIADDMTVGSASFVADDDRYDMSQQNTGHRKRKREEQLQSATERDHVLYSDELLDYFMLPHGGPKPEPPINFQPDWIIDSDGHTALHWAAAMGDVEIMKELRRFHANPTAQNIRGETPLMRCVLFTNCQDKQTMPAVVKDLISTIDCVDFCQATALHHAAAITISRQKHQCARYYLDILLNKMSEVLDPEHFQRILDARDMNGNTALHIAAKNKARKSVRALLGRGATPSLPNAEKVTAEELIQDLNENRRSDRNHQGSSSPYGPDSRSVWEMPEEPNRAVPHHESEAAMSIESRIAPMMLEKLQGLATSFDDELIEKETSEKEARRILTSTKQELEATKVMSAEIAFQKETPEVIAHSMENLSYMEKKVTGVIEQQQKIQLRAYAQHEEQKSNGHVSTGEDDIGERVMLAKMLEEEENKRKNNVIKYSDALSKAGAGEKGDQYRKLLSLSLGAEVEHMDENIDILLQQLAEDEDGQEGETILPDVS
;
A
#
# COMPACT_ATOMS: atom_id res chain seq x y z
N MET A 1 -11.71 -30.81 -40.62
CA MET A 1 -11.25 -31.90 -39.73
C MET A 1 -10.71 -31.32 -38.43
N VAL A 2 -11.49 -31.54 -37.36
CA VAL A 2 -11.04 -31.98 -36.02
C VAL A 2 -10.38 -30.92 -35.12
N LYS A 3 -11.17 -30.48 -34.12
CA LYS A 3 -10.66 -29.91 -32.85
C LYS A 3 -9.60 -30.85 -32.26
N PRO A 4 -8.59 -30.30 -31.57
CA PRO A 4 -8.29 -30.79 -30.24
C PRO A 4 -8.91 -29.81 -29.24
N ALA A 5 -9.93 -30.29 -28.54
CA ALA A 5 -10.30 -29.78 -27.23
C ALA A 5 -9.36 -30.48 -26.24
N GLY A 6 -8.36 -29.74 -25.75
CA GLY A 6 -7.42 -30.19 -24.72
C GLY A 6 -6.50 -29.03 -24.30
N PRO A 7 -5.97 -29.02 -23.07
CA PRO A 7 -5.08 -27.96 -22.59
C PRO A 7 -3.74 -28.06 -23.33
N GLY A 8 -3.39 -27.01 -24.08
CA GLY A 8 -2.17 -26.95 -24.91
C GLY A 8 -1.09 -26.05 -24.30
N VAL A 9 0.18 -26.38 -24.57
CA VAL A 9 1.32 -25.50 -24.31
C VAL A 9 1.51 -24.60 -25.53
N TYR A 10 1.56 -23.29 -25.32
CA TYR A 10 1.70 -22.25 -26.34
C TYR A 10 3.04 -21.54 -26.21
N SER A 11 3.52 -20.95 -27.30
CA SER A 11 4.66 -20.03 -27.26
C SER A 11 4.19 -18.57 -27.12
N ALA A 12 4.81 -17.83 -26.20
CA ALA A 12 4.55 -16.42 -25.96
C ALA A 12 5.83 -15.67 -25.57
N THR A 13 5.84 -14.35 -25.70
CA THR A 13 6.95 -13.48 -25.27
C THR A 13 6.39 -12.38 -24.38
N TYR A 14 6.90 -12.26 -23.15
CA TYR A 14 6.52 -11.21 -22.22
C TYR A 14 7.77 -10.45 -21.78
N SER A 15 7.74 -9.11 -21.88
CA SER A 15 8.88 -8.25 -21.53
C SER A 15 10.19 -8.70 -22.20
N ASN A 16 10.14 -9.04 -23.51
CA ASN A 16 11.25 -9.60 -24.30
C ASN A 16 11.77 -10.99 -23.87
N ILE A 17 11.14 -11.63 -22.88
CA ILE A 17 11.52 -12.97 -22.43
C ILE A 17 10.59 -14.02 -23.06
N PRO A 18 11.12 -14.97 -23.84
CA PRO A 18 10.32 -16.00 -24.47
C PRO A 18 9.94 -17.10 -23.46
N VAL A 19 8.66 -17.45 -23.40
CA VAL A 19 8.07 -18.43 -22.47
C VAL A 19 7.18 -19.44 -23.18
N TYR A 20 7.05 -20.61 -22.57
CA TYR A 20 5.98 -21.57 -22.78
C TYR A 20 4.83 -21.25 -21.81
N GLU A 21 3.62 -21.01 -22.33
CA GLU A 21 2.42 -20.76 -21.55
C GLU A 21 1.47 -21.97 -21.67
N PHE A 22 1.15 -22.60 -20.54
CA PHE A 22 0.18 -23.67 -20.48
C PHE A 22 -1.14 -23.15 -19.89
N GLN A 23 -2.22 -23.22 -20.66
CA GLN A 23 -3.55 -22.76 -20.23
C GLN A 23 -4.44 -23.96 -19.87
N PHE A 24 -5.12 -23.88 -18.72
CA PHE A 24 -5.96 -24.95 -18.17
C PHE A 24 -7.17 -24.38 -17.40
N GLY A 25 -8.06 -25.26 -16.91
CA GLY A 25 -9.29 -24.88 -16.18
C GLY A 25 -10.52 -24.59 -17.05
N GLU A 26 -11.67 -24.35 -16.42
CA GLU A 26 -12.93 -24.03 -17.13
C GLU A 26 -12.80 -22.72 -17.92
N GLY A 27 -12.86 -22.84 -19.25
CA GLY A 27 -12.71 -21.71 -20.16
C GLY A 27 -11.27 -21.22 -20.38
N LEU A 28 -10.24 -22.03 -20.09
CA LEU A 28 -8.81 -21.74 -20.34
C LEU A 28 -8.33 -20.42 -19.71
N LYS A 29 -8.86 -20.06 -18.54
CA LYS A 29 -8.54 -18.80 -17.84
C LYS A 29 -7.29 -18.90 -16.95
N GLU A 30 -6.95 -20.09 -16.50
CA GLU A 30 -5.76 -20.33 -15.67
C GLU A 30 -4.55 -20.63 -16.53
N HIS A 31 -3.37 -20.22 -16.08
CA HIS A 31 -2.14 -20.39 -16.84
C HIS A 31 -0.93 -20.60 -15.92
N VAL A 32 0.03 -21.40 -16.39
CA VAL A 32 1.39 -21.51 -15.83
C VAL A 32 2.39 -21.22 -16.94
N MET A 33 3.49 -20.55 -16.58
CA MET A 33 4.52 -20.14 -17.54
C MET A 33 5.87 -20.77 -17.17
N ARG A 34 6.60 -21.23 -18.18
CA ARG A 34 7.97 -21.76 -18.10
C ARG A 34 8.85 -21.01 -19.10
N ARG A 35 10.01 -20.49 -18.69
CA ARG A 35 10.94 -19.77 -19.56
C ARG A 35 11.65 -20.71 -20.53
N ARG A 36 11.93 -20.22 -21.74
CA ARG A 36 12.61 -21.01 -22.78
C ARG A 36 14.14 -21.04 -22.66
N GLY A 37 14.73 -20.08 -21.96
CA GLY A 37 16.19 -19.94 -21.87
C GLY A 37 16.82 -20.84 -20.80
N ASP A 38 16.19 -20.95 -19.64
CA ASP A 38 16.71 -21.59 -18.44
C ASP A 38 15.76 -22.67 -17.86
N ASP A 39 14.59 -22.87 -18.47
CA ASP A 39 13.53 -23.77 -18.00
C ASP A 39 12.94 -23.44 -16.63
N TRP A 40 13.11 -22.21 -16.14
CA TRP A 40 12.50 -21.81 -14.88
C TRP A 40 10.99 -21.66 -15.01
N ILE A 41 10.26 -22.03 -13.98
CA ILE A 41 8.81 -22.05 -13.94
C ILE A 41 8.27 -21.12 -12.85
N ASN A 42 7.12 -20.50 -13.11
CA ASN A 42 6.51 -19.55 -12.17
C ASN A 42 5.81 -20.29 -11.01
N ALA A 43 6.42 -20.30 -9.84
CA ALA A 43 5.89 -20.90 -8.61
C ALA A 43 4.59 -20.25 -8.14
N THR A 44 4.41 -18.95 -8.37
CA THR A 44 3.16 -18.24 -8.03
C THR A 44 1.97 -18.77 -8.83
N HIS A 45 2.19 -19.12 -10.09
CA HIS A 45 1.17 -19.76 -10.94
C HIS A 45 0.84 -21.18 -10.47
N ILE A 46 1.84 -21.96 -10.06
CA ILE A 46 1.64 -23.31 -9.51
C ILE A 46 0.76 -23.26 -8.25
N LEU A 47 1.05 -22.34 -7.32
CA LEU A 47 0.26 -22.19 -6.10
C LEU A 47 -1.16 -21.64 -6.38
N LYS A 48 -1.33 -20.84 -7.43
CA LYS A 48 -2.65 -20.40 -7.89
C LYS A 48 -3.47 -21.57 -8.45
N ALA A 49 -2.83 -22.44 -9.23
CA ALA A 49 -3.42 -23.69 -9.74
C ALA A 49 -3.82 -24.67 -8.63
N ALA A 50 -3.15 -24.58 -7.47
CA ALA A 50 -3.47 -25.33 -6.26
C ALA A 50 -4.75 -24.85 -5.54
N GLY A 51 -5.29 -23.69 -5.92
CA GLY A 51 -6.44 -23.07 -5.26
C GLY A 51 -6.10 -22.20 -4.04
N PHE A 52 -4.81 -21.93 -3.79
CA PHE A 52 -4.43 -21.01 -2.71
C PHE A 52 -4.77 -19.55 -3.06
N ASP A 53 -5.36 -18.87 -2.10
CA ASP A 53 -5.64 -17.45 -2.15
C ASP A 53 -4.36 -16.61 -2.00
N LYS A 54 -4.45 -15.31 -2.28
CA LYS A 54 -3.25 -14.43 -2.33
C LYS A 54 -2.43 -14.47 -1.02
N PRO A 55 -3.02 -14.42 0.18
CA PRO A 55 -2.28 -14.52 1.45
C PRO A 55 -1.61 -15.88 1.67
N ALA A 56 -2.30 -17.00 1.41
CA ALA A 56 -1.70 -18.33 1.59
C ALA A 56 -0.53 -18.56 0.63
N ARG A 57 -0.64 -18.10 -0.62
CA ARG A 57 0.47 -18.16 -1.58
C ARG A 57 1.70 -17.40 -1.10
N THR A 58 1.54 -16.18 -0.60
CA THR A 58 2.65 -15.39 -0.09
C THR A 58 3.38 -16.10 1.05
N ARG A 59 2.63 -16.71 1.98
CA ARG A 59 3.23 -17.46 3.11
C ARG A 59 4.02 -18.69 2.66
N ILE A 60 3.50 -19.46 1.70
CA ILE A 60 4.20 -20.65 1.16
C ILE A 60 5.45 -20.19 0.41
N LEU A 61 5.36 -19.10 -0.37
CA LEU A 61 6.51 -18.54 -1.05
C LEU A 61 7.59 -18.09 -0.06
N GLU A 62 7.26 -17.34 1.00
CA GLU A 62 8.24 -16.85 1.98
C GLU A 62 8.82 -17.96 2.87
N ARG A 63 8.02 -18.97 3.23
CA ARG A 63 8.42 -20.01 4.18
C ARG A 63 9.20 -21.15 3.54
N GLU A 64 8.87 -21.52 2.30
CA GLU A 64 9.39 -22.71 1.64
C GLU A 64 10.18 -22.37 0.38
N VAL A 65 9.66 -21.49 -0.48
CA VAL A 65 10.24 -21.25 -1.81
C VAL A 65 11.38 -20.23 -1.79
N GLN A 66 11.25 -19.14 -1.04
CA GLN A 66 12.24 -18.06 -0.98
C GLN A 66 13.48 -18.39 -0.13
N LYS A 67 13.46 -19.53 0.57
CA LYS A 67 14.65 -20.03 1.28
C LYS A 67 15.61 -20.77 0.37
N GLU A 68 15.13 -21.24 -0.79
CA GLU A 68 15.90 -21.94 -1.80
C GLU A 68 16.16 -21.02 -3.01
N THR A 69 16.85 -21.52 -4.03
CA THR A 69 17.18 -20.73 -5.24
C THR A 69 15.91 -20.26 -5.97
N HIS A 70 15.69 -18.95 -6.00
CA HIS A 70 14.51 -18.36 -6.61
C HIS A 70 14.80 -16.97 -7.19
N GLU A 71 13.94 -16.50 -8.08
CA GLU A 71 14.02 -15.18 -8.70
C GLU A 71 12.66 -14.50 -8.53
N LYS A 72 12.67 -13.28 -8.00
CA LYS A 72 11.46 -12.50 -7.78
C LYS A 72 11.32 -11.44 -8.85
N VAL A 73 10.43 -11.66 -9.82
CA VAL A 73 10.12 -10.68 -10.86
C VAL A 73 8.99 -9.77 -10.37
N GLN A 74 9.33 -8.49 -10.10
CA GLN A 74 8.40 -7.43 -9.71
C GLN A 74 8.46 -6.29 -10.75
N GLY A 75 7.32 -5.75 -11.18
CA GLY A 75 7.25 -4.78 -12.28
C GLY A 75 7.01 -5.42 -13.65
N GLY A 76 6.61 -4.64 -14.66
CA GLY A 76 6.31 -5.13 -16.02
C GLY A 76 4.91 -5.75 -16.21
N TYR A 77 4.74 -6.58 -17.26
CA TYR A 77 3.44 -7.14 -17.64
C TYR A 77 2.88 -8.09 -16.57
N GLY A 78 1.69 -7.79 -16.05
CA GLY A 78 1.15 -8.42 -14.83
C GLY A 78 0.96 -9.95 -14.86
N LYS A 79 0.91 -10.59 -16.04
CA LYS A 79 0.86 -12.06 -16.14
C LYS A 79 2.22 -12.75 -15.98
N TYR A 80 3.33 -12.03 -16.16
CA TYR A 80 4.68 -12.58 -16.05
C TYR A 80 5.29 -12.40 -14.64
N GLN A 81 4.66 -11.56 -13.82
CA GLN A 81 5.08 -11.29 -12.45
C GLN A 81 4.93 -12.51 -11.53
N GLY A 82 5.85 -12.65 -10.58
CA GLY A 82 5.81 -13.73 -9.60
C GLY A 82 7.20 -14.20 -9.17
N THR A 83 7.21 -15.22 -8.33
CA THR A 83 8.43 -15.95 -7.96
C THR A 83 8.67 -17.08 -8.96
N TRP A 84 9.85 -17.08 -9.58
CA TRP A 84 10.31 -18.07 -10.52
C TRP A 84 11.31 -18.99 -9.83
N VAL A 85 11.24 -20.28 -10.14
CA VAL A 85 12.08 -21.33 -9.56
C VAL A 85 12.56 -22.29 -10.65
N PRO A 86 13.70 -22.98 -10.45
CA PRO A 86 14.12 -24.07 -11.33
C PRO A 86 13.03 -25.13 -11.52
N LEU A 87 12.99 -25.76 -12.69
CA LEU A 87 11.95 -26.73 -13.08
C LEU A 87 11.77 -27.85 -12.05
N GLU A 88 12.87 -28.41 -11.54
CA GLU A 88 12.89 -29.49 -10.55
C GLU A 88 12.23 -29.08 -9.22
N GLN A 89 12.49 -27.86 -8.76
CA GLN A 89 11.87 -27.31 -7.54
C GLN A 89 10.38 -27.03 -7.77
N GLY A 90 10.01 -26.52 -8.95
CA GLY A 90 8.62 -26.31 -9.34
C GLY A 90 7.82 -27.62 -9.38
N GLU A 91 8.43 -28.71 -9.85
CA GLU A 91 7.84 -30.04 -9.86
C GLU A 91 7.62 -30.57 -8.44
N ALA A 92 8.62 -30.48 -7.56
CA ALA A 92 8.49 -30.86 -6.15
C ALA A 92 7.39 -30.05 -5.44
N LEU A 93 7.29 -28.75 -5.73
CA LEU A 93 6.24 -27.87 -5.21
C LEU A 93 4.85 -28.28 -5.71
N ALA A 94 4.72 -28.64 -7.00
CA ALA A 94 3.45 -29.09 -7.58
C ALA A 94 3.02 -30.47 -7.04
N GLN A 95 3.96 -31.38 -6.78
CA GLN A 95 3.70 -32.69 -6.17
C GLN A 95 3.24 -32.54 -4.71
N ARG A 96 3.94 -31.74 -3.90
CA ARG A 96 3.58 -31.50 -2.49
C ARG A 96 2.18 -30.90 -2.33
N ASN A 97 1.75 -30.06 -3.28
CA ASN A 97 0.45 -29.41 -3.26
C ASN A 97 -0.64 -30.16 -4.06
N ASN A 98 -0.38 -31.41 -4.50
CA ASN A 98 -1.33 -32.25 -5.26
C ASN A 98 -1.87 -31.61 -6.55
N VAL A 99 -1.05 -30.81 -7.24
CA VAL A 99 -1.42 -30.14 -8.51
C VAL A 99 -0.62 -30.65 -9.69
N TYR A 100 0.38 -31.51 -9.45
CA TYR A 100 1.25 -32.05 -10.49
C TYR A 100 0.47 -32.66 -11.67
N GLU A 101 -0.52 -33.53 -11.41
CA GLU A 101 -1.32 -34.15 -12.47
C GLU A 101 -2.07 -33.15 -13.36
N LYS A 102 -2.46 -31.99 -12.81
CA LYS A 102 -3.11 -30.91 -13.57
C LYS A 102 -2.12 -30.13 -14.43
N LEU A 103 -0.87 -30.04 -13.99
CA LEU A 103 0.19 -29.24 -14.62
C LEU A 103 1.23 -30.10 -15.36
N ARG A 104 1.08 -31.43 -15.37
CA ARG A 104 2.03 -32.39 -15.93
C ARG A 104 2.48 -32.01 -17.34
N THR A 105 1.55 -31.51 -18.16
CA THR A 105 1.80 -31.11 -19.54
C THR A 105 2.87 -30.01 -19.69
N ILE A 106 3.06 -29.11 -18.72
CA ILE A 106 4.11 -28.06 -18.80
C ILE A 106 5.46 -28.52 -18.22
N PHE A 107 5.43 -29.46 -17.28
CA PHE A 107 6.64 -30.07 -16.70
C PHE A 107 7.31 -31.05 -17.68
N GLU A 108 6.52 -31.95 -18.27
CA GLU A 108 7.00 -32.97 -19.23
C GLU A 108 7.20 -32.41 -20.66
N PHE A 109 6.89 -31.14 -20.90
CA PHE A 109 7.05 -30.54 -22.23
C PHE A 109 8.52 -30.45 -22.63
N THR A 110 8.94 -31.32 -23.56
CA THR A 110 10.25 -31.23 -24.21
C THR A 110 10.14 -30.44 -25.52
N PRO A 111 10.91 -29.35 -25.69
CA PRO A 111 10.85 -28.56 -26.90
C PRO A 111 11.42 -29.33 -28.10
N GLY A 112 10.61 -29.54 -29.14
CA GLY A 112 11.06 -30.12 -30.43
C GLY A 112 11.57 -29.08 -31.42
N ASN A 113 12.05 -29.53 -32.59
CA ASN A 113 12.54 -28.68 -33.69
C ASN A 113 11.47 -27.74 -34.31
N ILE A 114 10.21 -27.85 -33.87
CA ILE A 114 9.09 -27.02 -34.31
C ILE A 114 8.48 -26.43 -33.05
N SER A 115 8.50 -25.09 -32.92
CA SER A 115 7.93 -24.40 -31.76
C SER A 115 6.40 -24.56 -31.74
N PRO A 116 5.78 -24.74 -30.55
CA PRO A 116 4.33 -24.86 -30.43
C PRO A 116 3.62 -23.60 -30.98
N PRO A 117 2.35 -23.74 -31.42
CA PRO A 117 1.63 -22.63 -32.03
C PRO A 117 1.62 -21.40 -31.10
N PRO A 118 1.71 -20.19 -31.66
CA PRO A 118 1.65 -18.97 -30.85
C PRO A 118 0.33 -18.96 -30.09
N ALA A 119 0.36 -18.49 -28.84
CA ALA A 119 -0.84 -18.34 -28.03
C ALA A 119 -1.92 -17.58 -28.84
N PRO A 120 -3.21 -17.97 -28.75
CA PRO A 120 -4.28 -17.30 -29.48
C PRO A 120 -4.19 -15.78 -29.26
N LYS A 121 -4.03 -15.02 -30.35
CA LYS A 121 -3.63 -13.59 -30.37
C LYS A 121 -4.15 -12.80 -29.17
N HIS A 122 -3.24 -12.43 -28.27
CA HIS A 122 -3.46 -11.35 -27.33
C HIS A 122 -3.44 -10.03 -28.11
N THR A 123 -4.61 -9.42 -28.27
CA THR A 123 -4.74 -8.04 -28.76
C THR A 123 -3.88 -7.12 -27.91
N THR A 124 -2.85 -6.57 -28.52
CA THR A 124 -2.23 -5.32 -28.08
C THR A 124 -3.33 -4.27 -27.89
N ALA A 125 -3.18 -3.47 -26.83
CA ALA A 125 -4.20 -2.60 -26.28
C ALA A 125 -4.91 -1.73 -27.34
N LYS A 126 -6.24 -1.85 -27.39
CA LYS A 126 -7.13 -0.71 -27.66
C LYS A 126 -7.87 -0.37 -26.36
N PRO A 127 -8.07 0.93 -26.04
CA PRO A 127 -8.77 1.35 -24.83
C PRO A 127 -10.22 0.87 -24.85
N LYS A 128 -10.72 0.48 -23.67
CA LYS A 128 -12.04 -0.15 -23.47
C LYS A 128 -13.19 0.73 -23.99
N PRO A 129 -14.16 0.17 -24.76
CA PRO A 129 -15.50 0.71 -24.81
C PRO A 129 -16.35 0.22 -23.62
N GLN A 130 -17.25 1.09 -23.18
CA GLN A 130 -18.14 0.96 -22.03
C GLN A 130 -19.18 -0.16 -22.16
N LYS A 131 -19.70 -0.60 -21.01
CA LYS A 131 -20.73 -1.64 -20.84
C LYS A 131 -22.04 -1.24 -21.55
N LYS A 132 -22.60 -2.16 -22.35
CA LYS A 132 -24.02 -2.11 -22.77
C LYS A 132 -24.92 -2.74 -21.71
N ASN A 133 -26.02 -2.05 -21.44
CA ASN A 133 -27.18 -2.48 -20.66
C ASN A 133 -27.90 -3.70 -21.27
N PRO A 134 -28.69 -4.45 -20.46
CA PRO A 134 -29.29 -5.72 -20.86
C PRO A 134 -30.45 -5.59 -21.87
N ALA A 135 -30.63 -6.63 -22.67
CA ALA A 135 -31.64 -6.73 -23.71
C ALA A 135 -33.04 -7.07 -23.18
N VAL A 136 -34.04 -6.45 -23.81
CA VAL A 136 -35.50 -6.58 -23.65
C VAL A 136 -36.00 -8.00 -24.02
N PRO A 137 -37.01 -8.57 -23.33
CA PRO A 137 -37.58 -9.88 -23.64
C PRO A 137 -38.43 -9.89 -24.93
N LYS A 138 -38.34 -11.02 -25.67
CA LYS A 138 -39.11 -11.28 -26.90
C LYS A 138 -40.55 -11.69 -26.58
N PHE A 139 -41.52 -10.95 -27.14
CA PHE A 139 -42.92 -11.34 -27.28
C PHE A 139 -43.08 -12.40 -28.38
N ALA A 140 -43.84 -13.46 -28.11
CA ALA A 140 -44.45 -14.34 -29.10
C ALA A 140 -45.96 -14.36 -28.85
N THR A 141 -46.74 -14.26 -29.94
CA THR A 141 -48.20 -14.06 -29.93
C THR A 141 -48.95 -15.26 -30.52
N LYS A 142 -50.23 -15.36 -30.09
CA LYS A 142 -51.43 -16.01 -30.68
C LYS A 142 -51.80 -17.46 -30.28
N PRO A 143 -53.09 -17.87 -30.38
CA PRO A 143 -54.36 -17.12 -30.16
C PRO A 143 -55.50 -17.88 -29.42
N VAL A 144 -56.41 -17.10 -28.80
CA VAL A 144 -57.90 -17.20 -28.65
C VAL A 144 -58.58 -18.54 -28.25
N ALA A 145 -59.33 -18.50 -27.12
CA ALA A 145 -60.75 -18.89 -27.01
C ALA A 145 -61.36 -18.47 -25.65
N ALA A 146 -62.60 -17.95 -25.66
CA ALA A 146 -63.47 -17.69 -24.50
C ALA A 146 -64.72 -18.61 -24.62
N PRO A 147 -65.79 -18.53 -23.77
CA PRO A 147 -65.99 -17.94 -22.43
C PRO A 147 -66.70 -18.91 -21.43
N ALA A 148 -66.86 -18.54 -20.15
CA ALA A 148 -68.08 -18.80 -19.34
C ALA A 148 -68.02 -18.14 -17.94
N ARG A 149 -69.21 -17.87 -17.40
CA ARG A 149 -69.60 -16.93 -16.33
C ARG A 149 -69.61 -17.56 -14.92
N MET A 150 -69.55 -16.73 -13.86
CA MET A 150 -70.55 -16.52 -12.78
C MET A 150 -69.86 -15.94 -11.51
N ILE A 151 -70.14 -14.68 -11.12
CA ILE A 151 -71.11 -14.14 -10.11
C ILE A 151 -70.62 -14.20 -8.65
N HIS A 152 -70.67 -13.01 -8.02
CA HIS A 152 -70.82 -12.61 -6.60
C HIS A 152 -69.59 -12.20 -5.74
N ASP A 153 -69.60 -10.90 -5.36
CA ASP A 153 -69.60 -10.29 -4.00
C ASP A 153 -68.56 -10.73 -2.95
N GLU A 154 -68.05 -9.92 -2.03
CA GLU A 154 -68.03 -8.48 -1.70
C GLU A 154 -67.04 -8.37 -0.50
N TYR A 155 -66.48 -7.19 -0.25
CA TYR A 155 -65.78 -6.72 0.97
C TYR A 155 -64.37 -7.24 1.37
N ASP A 156 -63.44 -6.29 1.21
CA ASP A 156 -62.52 -5.67 2.19
C ASP A 156 -61.25 -6.35 2.76
N ASP A 157 -60.25 -5.47 2.75
CA ASP A 157 -59.13 -5.29 3.68
C ASP A 157 -57.80 -6.05 3.51
N THR A 158 -56.80 -5.25 3.13
CA THR A 158 -55.38 -5.24 3.53
C THR A 158 -54.54 -6.53 3.56
N SER A 159 -53.59 -6.54 2.62
CA SER A 159 -52.16 -6.86 2.81
C SER A 159 -51.80 -8.13 3.60
N GLN A 160 -51.64 -9.25 2.88
CA GLN A 160 -50.65 -10.26 3.19
C GLN A 160 -50.12 -10.90 1.90
N MET A 161 -48.81 -10.94 1.76
CA MET A 161 -48.14 -12.05 1.07
C MET A 161 -46.86 -12.37 1.84
N ASP A 162 -46.92 -13.47 2.57
CA ASP A 162 -45.81 -14.39 2.74
C ASP A 162 -45.23 -14.75 1.35
N ASN A 163 -43.91 -14.87 1.23
CA ASN A 163 -43.31 -16.20 1.08
C ASN A 163 -41.76 -16.18 1.10
N GLU A 164 -41.25 -17.32 1.54
CA GLU A 164 -39.89 -17.80 1.73
C GLU A 164 -38.93 -17.67 0.52
N SER A 165 -37.65 -17.40 0.81
CA SER A 165 -36.46 -18.03 0.18
C SER A 165 -35.24 -17.74 1.07
N ILE A 166 -34.73 -18.71 1.83
CA ILE A 166 -33.64 -19.66 1.52
C ILE A 166 -32.40 -18.98 0.91
N ALA A 167 -31.30 -19.18 1.63
CA ALA A 167 -29.97 -18.62 1.47
C ALA A 167 -29.31 -18.87 0.10
N ASP A 168 -28.45 -17.93 -0.32
CA ASP A 168 -27.01 -18.19 -0.36
C ASP A 168 -26.20 -16.89 -0.50
N ASP A 169 -25.23 -16.79 0.39
CA ASP A 169 -24.17 -15.79 0.48
C ASP A 169 -23.09 -16.07 -0.57
N MET A 170 -22.48 -15.01 -1.11
CA MET A 170 -21.11 -14.94 -1.63
C MET A 170 -20.89 -13.55 -2.24
N THR A 171 -20.57 -12.57 -1.39
CA THR A 171 -20.20 -11.21 -1.83
C THR A 171 -18.69 -11.12 -2.06
N VAL A 172 -18.30 -11.07 -3.34
CA VAL A 172 -16.93 -10.78 -3.79
C VAL A 172 -16.66 -9.28 -3.67
N GLY A 173 -15.85 -8.91 -2.67
CA GLY A 173 -15.34 -7.55 -2.48
C GLY A 173 -14.43 -7.12 -3.63
N SER A 174 -14.84 -6.06 -4.33
CA SER A 174 -14.05 -5.42 -5.39
C SER A 174 -13.12 -4.36 -4.80
N ALA A 175 -11.83 -4.52 -5.11
CA ALA A 175 -10.78 -3.53 -4.92
C ALA A 175 -11.12 -2.20 -5.60
N SER A 176 -10.97 -1.09 -4.87
CA SER A 176 -11.09 0.26 -5.42
C SER A 176 -9.73 0.96 -5.46
N PHE A 177 -9.49 1.51 -6.64
CA PHE A 177 -8.44 2.38 -7.11
C PHE A 177 -8.36 3.67 -6.25
N VAL A 178 -7.18 4.05 -5.76
CA VAL A 178 -6.94 5.29 -5.02
C VAL A 178 -5.94 6.13 -5.81
N ALA A 179 -6.37 7.34 -6.17
CA ALA A 179 -5.51 8.44 -6.59
C ALA A 179 -5.12 9.22 -5.32
N ASP A 180 -3.84 9.60 -5.26
CA ASP A 180 -3.20 10.34 -4.18
C ASP A 180 -3.91 11.66 -3.85
N ASP A 181 -4.30 11.84 -2.58
CA ASP A 181 -4.00 13.06 -1.83
C ASP A 181 -4.21 12.83 -0.32
N ASP A 182 -3.16 13.17 0.44
CA ASP A 182 -3.06 13.30 1.91
C ASP A 182 -3.41 12.12 2.85
N ARG A 183 -2.37 11.30 3.08
CA ARG A 183 -1.92 10.73 4.36
C ARG A 183 -2.91 9.90 5.18
N TYR A 184 -3.07 8.65 4.75
CA TYR A 184 -3.05 7.48 5.63
C TYR A 184 -2.23 6.40 4.93
N ASP A 185 -0.90 6.52 5.01
CA ASP A 185 0.03 5.49 4.55
C ASP A 185 0.06 4.36 5.58
N MET A 186 -0.87 3.41 5.45
CA MET A 186 -0.66 2.06 5.98
C MET A 186 0.38 1.38 5.10
N SER A 187 1.64 1.76 5.29
CA SER A 187 2.76 0.98 4.79
C SER A 187 2.59 -0.42 5.38
N GLN A 188 2.40 -1.41 4.52
CA GLN A 188 2.56 -2.81 4.90
C GLN A 188 4.04 -3.01 5.20
N GLN A 189 4.45 -2.62 6.40
CA GLN A 189 5.77 -2.93 6.92
C GLN A 189 5.82 -4.44 7.11
N ASN A 190 6.63 -5.05 6.25
CA ASN A 190 7.11 -6.41 6.37
C ASN A 190 7.51 -6.68 7.84
N THR A 191 6.84 -7.62 8.51
CA THR A 191 7.06 -7.97 9.92
C THR A 191 8.50 -8.45 10.20
N GLY A 192 9.26 -8.79 9.14
CA GLY A 192 10.66 -9.20 9.23
C GLY A 192 11.63 -8.14 9.76
N HIS A 193 11.41 -6.84 9.49
CA HIS A 193 12.31 -5.78 9.98
C HIS A 193 12.05 -5.39 11.44
N ARG A 194 10.85 -5.67 11.97
CA ARG A 194 10.49 -5.44 13.39
C ARG A 194 11.27 -6.39 14.32
N LYS A 195 11.54 -7.61 13.83
CA LYS A 195 12.18 -8.69 14.59
C LYS A 195 13.60 -8.36 15.03
N ARG A 196 14.45 -7.85 14.14
CA ARG A 196 15.88 -7.61 14.44
C ARG A 196 16.14 -6.41 15.36
N LYS A 197 15.37 -5.33 15.25
CA LYS A 197 15.61 -4.11 16.05
C LYS A 197 15.03 -4.17 17.48
N ARG A 198 13.97 -4.97 17.71
CA ARG A 198 13.30 -5.07 19.01
C ARG A 198 13.93 -6.09 19.96
N GLU A 199 14.59 -7.13 19.43
CA GLU A 199 15.25 -8.18 20.24
C GLU A 199 16.52 -7.70 20.96
N GLU A 200 17.25 -6.72 20.42
CA GLU A 200 18.55 -6.27 20.96
C GLU A 200 18.46 -5.44 22.25
N GLN A 201 17.26 -5.01 22.68
CA GLN A 201 17.04 -4.16 23.86
C GLN A 201 16.23 -4.79 25.01
N LEU A 202 15.95 -6.10 24.97
CA LEU A 202 15.05 -6.73 25.96
C LEU A 202 15.82 -7.28 27.18
N GLN A 203 15.64 -6.65 28.33
CA GLN A 203 16.37 -6.94 29.58
C GLN A 203 15.65 -7.96 30.49
N SER A 204 14.33 -8.15 30.35
CA SER A 204 13.54 -9.08 31.19
C SER A 204 12.82 -10.18 30.39
N ALA A 205 12.66 -11.38 30.99
CA ALA A 205 11.88 -12.48 30.42
C ALA A 205 10.40 -12.11 30.23
N THR A 206 9.84 -11.29 31.14
CA THR A 206 8.45 -10.82 31.05
C THR A 206 8.22 -9.94 29.82
N GLU A 207 9.19 -9.11 29.44
CA GLU A 207 9.09 -8.24 28.27
C GLU A 207 9.09 -9.05 26.97
N ARG A 208 9.87 -10.14 26.93
CA ARG A 208 9.86 -11.08 25.80
C ARG A 208 8.49 -11.74 25.63
N ASP A 209 7.88 -12.19 26.73
CA ASP A 209 6.55 -12.83 26.69
C ASP A 209 5.46 -11.85 26.22
N HIS A 210 5.51 -10.58 26.64
CA HIS A 210 4.59 -9.55 26.15
C HIS A 210 4.79 -9.23 24.68
N VAL A 211 6.03 -9.23 24.19
CA VAL A 211 6.32 -9.02 22.76
C VAL A 211 5.77 -10.17 21.92
N LEU A 212 5.98 -11.42 22.33
CA LEU A 212 5.44 -12.59 21.63
C LEU A 212 3.91 -12.57 21.60
N TYR A 213 3.26 -12.34 22.73
CA TYR A 213 1.80 -12.19 22.78
C TYR A 213 1.31 -11.04 21.90
N SER A 214 2.03 -9.90 21.88
CA SER A 214 1.65 -8.76 21.04
C SER A 214 1.69 -9.09 19.55
N ASP A 215 2.68 -9.87 19.11
CA ASP A 215 2.81 -10.28 17.72
C ASP A 215 1.71 -11.30 17.35
N GLU A 216 1.44 -12.30 18.21
CA GLU A 216 0.34 -13.26 18.00
C GLU A 216 -1.03 -12.60 17.96
N LEU A 217 -1.26 -11.59 18.81
CA LEU A 217 -2.51 -10.84 18.85
C LEU A 217 -2.70 -9.99 17.59
N LEU A 218 -1.64 -9.36 17.09
CA LEU A 218 -1.69 -8.63 15.82
C LEU A 218 -1.95 -9.58 14.65
N ASP A 219 -1.30 -10.74 14.63
CA ASP A 219 -1.53 -11.78 13.62
C ASP A 219 -2.98 -12.27 13.64
N TYR A 220 -3.56 -12.48 14.84
CA TYR A 220 -4.97 -12.83 14.99
C TYR A 220 -5.90 -11.79 14.33
N PHE A 221 -5.67 -10.50 14.56
CA PHE A 221 -6.50 -9.43 13.97
C PHE A 221 -6.33 -9.31 12.45
N MET A 222 -5.16 -9.66 11.92
CA MET A 222 -4.86 -9.57 10.48
C MET A 222 -5.34 -10.78 9.69
N LEU A 223 -5.70 -11.89 10.34
CA LEU A 223 -6.19 -13.11 9.70
C LEU A 223 -7.71 -13.06 9.48
N PRO A 224 -8.19 -13.25 8.23
CA PRO A 224 -9.62 -13.11 7.89
C PRO A 224 -10.56 -14.17 8.51
N HIS A 225 -10.01 -15.22 9.13
CA HIS A 225 -10.79 -16.30 9.75
C HIS A 225 -10.60 -16.45 11.26
N GLY A 226 -9.94 -15.49 11.92
CA GLY A 226 -9.69 -15.58 13.37
C GLY A 226 -8.87 -16.83 13.69
N GLY A 227 -7.54 -16.71 13.63
CA GLY A 227 -6.66 -17.80 14.09
C GLY A 227 -6.97 -18.22 15.54
N PRO A 228 -6.32 -19.27 16.06
CA PRO A 228 -6.46 -19.62 17.47
C PRO A 228 -6.19 -18.37 18.31
N LYS A 229 -7.15 -18.04 19.18
CA LYS A 229 -7.06 -16.88 20.04
C LYS A 229 -5.81 -17.02 20.92
N PRO A 230 -4.90 -16.04 20.92
CA PRO A 230 -3.68 -16.14 21.71
C PRO A 230 -4.02 -16.08 23.20
N GLU A 231 -3.36 -16.94 23.99
CA GLU A 231 -3.53 -16.97 25.43
C GLU A 231 -2.63 -15.93 26.10
N PRO A 232 -3.15 -15.12 27.04
CA PRO A 232 -2.35 -14.12 27.73
C PRO A 232 -1.29 -14.79 28.63
N PRO A 233 -0.06 -14.25 28.71
CA PRO A 233 0.99 -14.78 29.57
C PRO A 233 0.63 -14.72 31.06
N ILE A 234 1.30 -15.51 31.90
CA ILE A 234 1.00 -15.65 33.35
C ILE A 234 1.01 -14.30 34.09
N ASN A 235 1.92 -13.40 33.73
CA ASN A 235 2.01 -12.03 34.28
C ASN A 235 1.48 -11.00 33.27
N PHE A 236 0.29 -11.21 32.73
CA PHE A 236 -0.27 -10.36 31.69
C PHE A 236 -0.47 -8.90 32.12
N GLN A 237 0.05 -7.96 31.32
CA GLN A 237 -0.12 -6.52 31.47
C GLN A 237 -0.98 -6.03 30.30
N PRO A 238 -2.26 -5.69 30.54
CA PRO A 238 -3.19 -5.37 29.47
C PRO A 238 -2.90 -4.06 28.74
N ASP A 239 -2.24 -3.13 29.42
CA ASP A 239 -1.91 -1.79 28.90
C ASP A 239 -0.54 -1.76 28.19
N TRP A 240 0.04 -2.94 27.91
CA TRP A 240 1.27 -3.06 27.14
C TRP A 240 1.10 -2.52 25.71
N ILE A 241 2.11 -1.78 25.24
CA ILE A 241 2.11 -1.19 23.90
C ILE A 241 2.47 -2.26 22.86
N ILE A 242 1.55 -2.53 21.93
CA ILE A 242 1.72 -3.60 20.95
C ILE A 242 2.28 -3.12 19.60
N ASP A 243 2.21 -1.81 19.29
CA ASP A 243 2.72 -1.27 18.02
C ASP A 243 3.53 0.05 18.17
N SER A 244 4.01 0.56 17.04
CA SER A 244 4.79 1.81 16.97
C SER A 244 3.99 3.08 17.24
N ASP A 245 2.66 3.00 17.09
CA ASP A 245 1.76 4.12 17.28
C ASP A 245 1.29 4.22 18.75
N GLY A 246 1.83 3.38 19.64
CA GLY A 246 1.47 3.41 21.05
C GLY A 246 0.12 2.77 21.35
N HIS A 247 -0.44 1.97 20.45
CA HIS A 247 -1.71 1.31 20.70
C HIS A 247 -1.55 0.17 21.71
N THR A 248 -2.50 0.06 22.63
CA THR A 248 -2.66 -1.10 23.50
C THR A 248 -3.50 -2.18 22.81
N ALA A 249 -3.53 -3.40 23.39
CA ALA A 249 -4.40 -4.47 22.92
C ALA A 249 -5.88 -4.03 22.82
N LEU A 250 -6.34 -3.17 23.75
CA LEU A 250 -7.72 -2.68 23.77
C LEU A 250 -8.04 -1.73 22.60
N HIS A 251 -7.07 -0.94 22.13
CA HIS A 251 -7.24 -0.11 20.93
C HIS A 251 -7.53 -0.95 19.69
N TRP A 252 -6.76 -2.02 19.51
CA TRP A 252 -6.92 -2.93 18.37
C TRP A 252 -8.22 -3.73 18.47
N ALA A 253 -8.53 -4.29 19.64
CA ALA A 253 -9.78 -5.02 19.85
C ALA A 253 -11.02 -4.16 19.55
N ALA A 254 -11.01 -2.89 20.00
CA ALA A 254 -12.08 -1.93 19.70
C ALA A 254 -12.14 -1.56 18.21
N ALA A 255 -11.00 -1.30 17.55
CA ALA A 255 -10.92 -0.98 16.13
C ALA A 255 -11.37 -2.12 15.20
N MET A 256 -11.18 -3.37 15.63
CA MET A 256 -11.58 -4.58 14.91
C MET A 256 -13.00 -5.03 15.24
N GLY A 257 -13.64 -4.40 16.24
CA GLY A 257 -14.96 -4.74 16.72
C GLY A 257 -15.03 -6.12 17.37
N ASP A 258 -13.93 -6.62 17.94
CA ASP A 258 -13.87 -7.93 18.62
C ASP A 258 -14.24 -7.77 20.10
N VAL A 259 -15.53 -7.97 20.37
CA VAL A 259 -16.12 -7.81 21.71
C VAL A 259 -15.63 -8.90 22.69
N GLU A 260 -15.20 -10.06 22.18
CA GLU A 260 -14.75 -11.16 23.05
C GLU A 260 -13.39 -10.85 23.67
N ILE A 261 -12.45 -10.36 22.87
CA ILE A 261 -11.15 -9.90 23.36
C ILE A 261 -11.32 -8.69 24.27
N MET A 262 -12.20 -7.73 23.94
CA MET A 262 -12.49 -6.61 24.83
C MET A 262 -12.97 -7.04 26.23
N LYS A 263 -13.86 -8.04 26.29
CA LYS A 263 -14.35 -8.60 27.57
C LYS A 263 -13.25 -9.29 28.36
N GLU A 264 -12.34 -9.99 27.69
CA GLU A 264 -11.21 -10.63 28.34
C GLU A 264 -10.19 -9.62 28.86
N LEU A 265 -9.79 -8.63 28.04
CA LEU A 265 -8.90 -7.55 28.46
C LEU A 265 -9.48 -6.80 29.68
N ARG A 266 -10.80 -6.61 29.73
CA ARG A 266 -11.47 -6.07 30.92
C ARG A 266 -11.34 -6.95 32.16
N ARG A 267 -11.41 -8.28 32.02
CA ARG A 267 -11.17 -9.21 33.14
C ARG A 267 -9.76 -9.08 33.70
N PHE A 268 -8.81 -8.72 32.84
CA PHE A 268 -7.44 -8.40 33.23
C PHE A 268 -7.23 -6.95 33.66
N HIS A 269 -8.31 -6.16 33.85
CA HIS A 269 -8.27 -4.76 34.27
C HIS A 269 -7.57 -3.81 33.28
N ALA A 270 -7.71 -4.07 31.97
CA ALA A 270 -7.27 -3.13 30.93
C ALA A 270 -7.85 -1.73 31.14
N ASN A 271 -7.00 -0.70 31.02
CA ASN A 271 -7.41 0.67 31.20
C ASN A 271 -8.15 1.19 29.93
N PRO A 272 -9.45 1.52 30.02
CA PRO A 272 -10.19 2.04 28.87
C PRO A 272 -9.74 3.45 28.49
N THR A 273 -9.15 4.23 29.40
CA THR A 273 -8.67 5.60 29.14
C THR A 273 -7.22 5.64 28.64
N ALA A 274 -6.62 4.49 28.32
CA ALA A 274 -5.28 4.45 27.75
C ALA A 274 -5.21 5.27 26.46
N GLN A 275 -4.17 6.07 26.28
CA GLN A 275 -3.99 6.94 25.13
C GLN A 275 -2.79 6.49 24.30
N ASN A 276 -2.94 6.51 22.97
CA ASN A 276 -1.84 6.25 22.04
C ASN A 276 -0.93 7.49 21.86
N ILE A 277 0.03 7.45 20.92
CA ILE A 277 0.94 8.60 20.68
C ILE A 277 0.23 9.86 20.18
N ARG A 278 -1.04 9.78 19.78
CA ARG A 278 -1.87 10.91 19.34
C ARG A 278 -2.85 11.39 20.41
N GLY A 279 -2.83 10.77 21.59
CA GLY A 279 -3.80 11.04 22.65
C GLY A 279 -5.15 10.34 22.44
N GLU A 280 -5.29 9.51 21.41
CA GLU A 280 -6.57 8.85 21.09
C GLU A 280 -6.84 7.70 22.06
N THR A 281 -8.09 7.57 22.51
CA THR A 281 -8.57 6.42 23.29
C THR A 281 -9.02 5.27 22.37
N PRO A 282 -9.20 4.04 22.89
CA PRO A 282 -9.75 2.92 22.12
C PRO A 282 -11.09 3.24 21.45
N LEU A 283 -11.95 4.04 22.11
CA LEU A 283 -13.24 4.47 21.55
C LEU A 283 -13.06 5.41 20.35
N MET A 284 -12.13 6.36 20.44
CA MET A 284 -11.79 7.26 19.32
C MET A 284 -11.21 6.48 18.14
N ARG A 285 -10.34 5.49 18.41
CA ARG A 285 -9.76 4.66 17.36
C ARG A 285 -10.81 3.79 16.67
N CYS A 286 -11.77 3.26 17.43
CA CYS A 286 -12.88 2.45 16.93
C CYS A 286 -13.69 3.14 15.81
N VAL A 287 -14.02 4.42 15.99
CA VAL A 287 -14.89 5.14 15.05
C VAL A 287 -14.22 5.48 13.71
N LEU A 288 -12.89 5.33 13.60
CA LEU A 288 -12.13 5.60 12.38
C LEU A 288 -12.21 4.47 11.35
N PHE A 289 -12.67 3.28 11.76
CA PHE A 289 -12.73 2.07 10.92
C PHE A 289 -14.16 1.57 10.71
N THR A 290 -14.43 0.85 9.62
CA THR A 290 -15.77 0.35 9.29
C THR A 290 -16.10 -1.02 9.90
N ASN A 291 -15.11 -1.69 10.52
CA ASN A 291 -15.25 -3.08 10.97
C ASN A 291 -16.40 -3.29 11.97
N CYS A 292 -16.63 -2.34 12.88
CA CYS A 292 -17.70 -2.41 13.86
C CYS A 292 -19.09 -2.28 13.23
N GLN A 293 -19.21 -1.59 12.09
CA GLN A 293 -20.42 -1.59 11.28
C GLN A 293 -20.58 -2.94 10.58
N ASP A 294 -19.52 -3.48 9.98
CA ASP A 294 -19.59 -4.72 9.22
C ASP A 294 -19.98 -5.91 10.13
N LYS A 295 -19.45 -5.96 11.36
CA LYS A 295 -19.79 -6.97 12.38
C LYS A 295 -21.03 -6.64 13.22
N GLN A 296 -21.62 -5.45 13.06
CA GLN A 296 -22.70 -4.93 13.91
C GLN A 296 -22.39 -4.94 15.42
N THR A 297 -21.11 -4.80 15.79
CA THR A 297 -20.65 -4.86 17.19
C THR A 297 -20.57 -3.51 17.88
N MET A 298 -20.75 -2.41 17.14
CA MET A 298 -20.61 -1.04 17.68
C MET A 298 -21.44 -0.77 18.96
N PRO A 299 -22.72 -1.20 19.09
CA PRO A 299 -23.47 -0.98 20.33
C PRO A 299 -22.82 -1.63 21.56
N ALA A 300 -22.22 -2.81 21.41
CA ALA A 300 -21.55 -3.51 22.49
C ALA A 300 -20.20 -2.83 22.84
N VAL A 301 -19.43 -2.44 21.84
CA VAL A 301 -18.16 -1.71 22.00
C VAL A 301 -18.40 -0.38 22.74
N VAL A 302 -19.40 0.40 22.31
CA VAL A 302 -19.74 1.68 22.94
C VAL A 302 -20.26 1.47 24.36
N LYS A 303 -21.10 0.46 24.62
CA LYS A 303 -21.55 0.14 25.98
C LYS A 303 -20.36 -0.09 26.92
N ASP A 304 -19.32 -0.75 26.41
CA ASP A 304 -18.14 -1.06 27.19
C ASP A 304 -17.22 0.15 27.36
N LEU A 305 -17.07 1.02 26.37
CA LEU A 305 -16.14 2.16 26.42
C LEU A 305 -16.80 3.52 26.70
N ILE A 306 -18.10 3.55 27.02
CA ILE A 306 -18.85 4.81 27.20
C ILE A 306 -18.24 5.72 28.27
N SER A 307 -17.54 5.16 29.25
CA SER A 307 -16.87 5.92 30.31
C SER A 307 -15.74 6.83 29.80
N THR A 308 -15.32 6.70 28.54
CA THR A 308 -14.22 7.47 27.94
C THR A 308 -14.70 8.45 26.87
N ILE A 309 -16.01 8.70 26.80
CA ILE A 309 -16.62 9.55 25.77
C ILE A 309 -16.26 11.04 25.94
N ASP A 310 -15.93 11.44 27.17
CA ASP A 310 -15.51 12.78 27.59
C ASP A 310 -14.01 13.04 27.37
N CYS A 311 -13.23 11.98 27.14
CA CYS A 311 -11.81 12.09 26.85
C CYS A 311 -11.58 12.84 25.54
N VAL A 312 -10.43 13.51 25.45
CA VAL A 312 -9.99 14.26 24.28
C VAL A 312 -8.59 13.82 23.84
N ASP A 313 -8.33 13.88 22.54
CA ASP A 313 -6.99 13.66 21.99
C ASP A 313 -6.10 14.91 22.13
N PHE A 314 -4.88 14.88 21.57
CA PHE A 314 -3.98 16.03 21.60
C PHE A 314 -4.48 17.25 20.82
N CYS A 315 -5.43 17.05 19.89
CA CYS A 315 -6.11 18.10 19.15
C CYS A 315 -7.41 18.56 19.84
N GLN A 316 -7.63 18.19 21.11
CA GLN A 316 -8.88 18.43 21.86
C GLN A 316 -10.13 17.82 21.18
N ALA A 317 -9.96 16.87 20.27
CA ALA A 317 -11.05 16.22 19.55
C ALA A 317 -11.63 15.08 20.41
N THR A 318 -12.96 15.06 20.52
CA THR A 318 -13.71 13.96 21.16
C THR A 318 -14.04 12.84 20.16
N ALA A 319 -14.53 11.70 20.63
CA ALA A 319 -14.96 10.60 19.74
C ALA A 319 -16.02 11.04 18.71
N LEU A 320 -16.86 12.04 19.01
CA LEU A 320 -17.82 12.61 18.06
C LEU A 320 -17.12 13.35 16.91
N HIS A 321 -16.02 14.06 17.19
CA HIS A 321 -15.22 14.73 16.16
C HIS A 321 -14.58 13.70 15.23
N HIS A 322 -13.99 12.63 15.76
CA HIS A 322 -13.43 11.55 14.94
C HIS A 322 -14.50 10.86 14.08
N ALA A 323 -15.68 10.58 14.64
CA ALA A 323 -16.80 10.00 13.88
C ALA A 323 -17.33 10.96 12.79
N ALA A 324 -17.30 12.27 13.03
CA ALA A 324 -17.61 13.27 12.01
C ALA A 324 -16.49 13.38 10.96
N ALA A 325 -15.23 13.24 11.35
CA ALA A 325 -14.07 13.37 10.46
C ALA A 325 -14.04 12.28 9.37
N ILE A 326 -14.53 11.07 9.64
CA ILE A 326 -14.56 10.00 8.61
C ILE A 326 -15.44 10.36 7.41
N THR A 327 -16.33 11.35 7.55
CA THR A 327 -17.20 11.82 6.47
C THR A 327 -16.50 12.54 5.33
N ILE A 328 -15.19 12.79 5.44
CA ILE A 328 -14.35 13.26 4.32
C ILE A 328 -14.56 12.36 3.09
N SER A 329 -14.63 11.04 3.29
CA SER A 329 -14.97 10.11 2.22
C SER A 329 -16.48 9.95 2.09
N ARG A 330 -17.01 10.24 0.89
CA ARG A 330 -18.45 10.10 0.58
C ARG A 330 -18.96 8.66 0.75
N GLN A 331 -18.10 7.67 0.53
CA GLN A 331 -18.44 6.26 0.69
C GLN A 331 -18.68 5.88 2.17
N LYS A 332 -18.03 6.60 3.11
CA LYS A 332 -18.14 6.36 4.56
C LYS A 332 -19.25 7.16 5.23
N HIS A 333 -20.06 7.93 4.49
CA HIS A 333 -21.16 8.72 5.05
C HIS A 333 -22.18 7.87 5.81
N GLN A 334 -22.47 6.66 5.33
CA GLN A 334 -23.39 5.74 6.00
C GLN A 334 -22.79 5.19 7.31
N CYS A 335 -21.50 4.86 7.32
CA CYS A 335 -20.77 4.43 8.52
C CYS A 335 -20.75 5.51 9.58
N ALA A 336 -20.37 6.73 9.20
CA ALA A 336 -20.33 7.88 10.11
C ALA A 336 -21.69 8.14 10.74
N ARG A 337 -22.74 8.07 9.90
CA ARG A 337 -24.12 8.24 10.34
C ARG A 337 -24.53 7.19 11.36
N TYR A 338 -24.18 5.94 11.13
CA TYR A 338 -24.47 4.80 12.02
C TYR A 338 -23.74 4.95 13.36
N TYR A 339 -22.44 5.28 13.35
CA TYR A 339 -21.67 5.48 14.58
C TYR A 339 -22.16 6.68 15.40
N LEU A 340 -22.44 7.81 14.74
CA LEU A 340 -23.01 8.98 15.43
C LEU A 340 -24.37 8.66 16.07
N ASP A 341 -25.24 7.90 15.40
CA ASP A 341 -26.51 7.47 16.01
C ASP A 341 -26.28 6.69 17.30
N ILE A 342 -25.41 5.68 17.26
CA ILE A 342 -25.16 4.80 18.42
C ILE A 342 -24.53 5.58 19.57
N LEU A 343 -23.52 6.42 19.28
CA LEU A 343 -22.88 7.25 20.29
C LEU A 343 -23.88 8.21 20.93
N LEU A 344 -24.63 8.97 20.12
CA LEU A 344 -25.59 9.94 20.63
C LEU A 344 -26.75 9.28 21.39
N ASN A 345 -27.23 8.11 20.94
CA ASN A 345 -28.21 7.30 21.67
C ASN A 345 -27.66 6.88 23.04
N LYS A 346 -26.47 6.27 23.07
CA LYS A 346 -25.90 5.77 24.31
C LYS A 346 -25.58 6.90 25.28
N MET A 347 -25.07 8.02 24.78
CA MET A 347 -24.83 9.22 25.57
C MET A 347 -26.14 9.76 26.18
N SER A 348 -27.23 9.80 25.43
CA SER A 348 -28.54 10.26 25.95
C SER A 348 -29.17 9.30 26.98
N GLU A 349 -28.79 8.02 26.96
CA GLU A 349 -29.25 7.02 27.93
C GLU A 349 -28.45 7.07 29.24
N VAL A 350 -27.17 7.41 29.19
CA VAL A 350 -26.23 7.23 30.31
C VAL A 350 -25.88 8.56 30.99
N LEU A 351 -25.84 9.67 30.24
CA LEU A 351 -25.36 10.97 30.73
C LEU A 351 -26.51 11.92 31.08
N ASP A 352 -26.28 12.78 32.06
CA ASP A 352 -27.18 13.88 32.38
C ASP A 352 -27.28 14.87 31.19
N PRO A 353 -28.45 15.52 30.98
CA PRO A 353 -28.66 16.41 29.84
C PRO A 353 -27.62 17.54 29.72
N GLU A 354 -27.17 18.12 30.84
CA GLU A 354 -26.13 19.17 30.84
C GLU A 354 -24.76 18.63 30.42
N HIS A 355 -24.42 17.42 30.87
CA HIS A 355 -23.16 16.78 30.54
C HIS A 355 -23.17 16.32 29.08
N PHE A 356 -24.29 15.79 28.60
CA PHE A 356 -24.55 15.46 27.20
C PHE A 356 -24.32 16.66 26.29
N GLN A 357 -24.92 17.80 26.63
CA GLN A 357 -24.80 19.02 25.83
C GLN A 357 -23.35 19.53 25.79
N ARG A 358 -22.63 19.46 26.91
CA ARG A 358 -21.21 19.86 26.99
C ARG A 358 -20.34 19.06 26.03
N ILE A 359 -20.55 17.74 25.92
CA ILE A 359 -19.77 16.88 25.01
C ILE A 359 -20.19 17.11 23.55
N LEU A 360 -21.48 17.32 23.30
CA LEU A 360 -22.01 17.58 21.96
C LEU A 360 -21.46 18.90 21.37
N ASP A 361 -21.36 19.92 22.20
CA ASP A 361 -20.85 21.26 21.86
C ASP A 361 -19.35 21.43 22.16
N ALA A 362 -18.64 20.34 22.48
CA ALA A 362 -17.20 20.36 22.66
C ALA A 362 -16.51 20.87 21.38
N ARG A 363 -15.40 21.59 21.55
CA ARG A 363 -14.64 22.20 20.46
C ARG A 363 -13.25 21.60 20.39
N ASP A 364 -12.80 21.28 19.18
CA ASP A 364 -11.42 20.87 18.91
C ASP A 364 -10.43 22.05 19.01
N MET A 365 -9.15 21.80 18.75
CA MET A 365 -8.06 22.78 18.75
C MET A 365 -8.29 23.93 17.76
N ASN A 366 -9.08 23.70 16.71
CA ASN A 366 -9.48 24.70 15.71
C ASN A 366 -10.80 25.39 16.08
N GLY A 367 -11.35 25.10 17.25
CA GLY A 367 -12.63 25.63 17.71
C GLY A 367 -13.85 24.99 17.04
N ASN A 368 -13.67 23.99 16.18
CA ASN A 368 -14.77 23.33 15.47
C ASN A 368 -15.50 22.39 16.42
N THR A 369 -16.82 22.38 16.35
CA THR A 369 -17.63 21.30 16.93
C THR A 369 -17.77 20.15 15.93
N ALA A 370 -18.20 18.97 16.38
CA ALA A 370 -18.48 17.85 15.49
C ALA A 370 -19.49 18.22 14.37
N LEU A 371 -20.39 19.17 14.63
CA LEU A 371 -21.33 19.71 13.65
C LEU A 371 -20.62 20.51 12.54
N HIS A 372 -19.61 21.31 12.87
CA HIS A 372 -18.81 22.03 11.87
C HIS A 372 -18.11 21.06 10.93
N ILE A 373 -17.48 20.01 11.45
CA ILE A 373 -16.78 19.00 10.65
C ILE A 373 -17.76 18.30 9.70
N ALA A 374 -18.93 17.87 10.20
CA ALA A 374 -19.95 17.22 9.38
C ALA A 374 -20.51 18.15 8.28
N ALA A 375 -20.70 19.44 8.60
CA ALA A 375 -21.17 20.44 7.64
C ALA A 375 -20.12 20.73 6.55
N LYS A 376 -18.86 20.94 6.95
CA LYS A 376 -17.70 21.14 6.06
C LYS A 376 -17.53 19.99 5.07
N ASN A 377 -17.66 18.75 5.55
CA ASN A 377 -17.58 17.55 4.71
C ASN A 377 -18.86 17.25 3.91
N LYS A 378 -19.85 18.15 3.92
CA LYS A 378 -21.13 18.04 3.19
C LYS A 378 -21.95 16.79 3.58
N ALA A 379 -21.77 16.30 4.81
CA ALA A 379 -22.35 15.05 5.33
C ALA A 379 -23.77 15.26 5.90
N ARG A 380 -24.73 15.54 5.00
CA ARG A 380 -26.10 15.97 5.35
C ARG A 380 -26.85 15.05 6.33
N LYS A 381 -26.65 13.73 6.24
CA LYS A 381 -27.34 12.79 7.15
C LYS A 381 -26.76 12.91 8.57
N SER A 382 -25.44 13.07 8.71
CA SER A 382 -24.75 13.27 9.99
C SER A 382 -25.08 14.63 10.60
N VAL A 383 -25.13 15.70 9.79
CA VAL A 383 -25.59 17.03 10.22
C VAL A 383 -26.99 16.96 10.82
N ARG A 384 -27.94 16.30 10.14
CA ARG A 384 -29.30 16.10 10.65
C ARG A 384 -29.34 15.29 11.95
N ALA A 385 -28.47 14.30 12.10
CA ALA A 385 -28.39 13.49 13.31
C ALA A 385 -27.96 14.33 14.53
N LEU A 386 -26.92 15.14 14.36
CA LEU A 386 -26.41 16.03 15.40
C LEU A 386 -27.42 17.11 15.78
N LEU A 387 -28.03 17.78 14.78
CA LEU A 387 -29.08 18.77 15.02
C LEU A 387 -30.32 18.15 15.68
N GLY A 388 -30.72 16.95 15.27
CA GLY A 388 -31.83 16.22 15.86
C GLY A 388 -31.63 15.85 17.34
N ARG A 389 -30.39 15.97 17.84
CA ARG A 389 -30.03 15.75 19.25
C ARG A 389 -29.67 17.02 20.00
N GLY A 390 -29.93 18.18 19.41
CA GLY A 390 -29.73 19.48 20.08
C GLY A 390 -28.34 20.08 19.93
N ALA A 391 -27.53 19.67 18.94
CA ALA A 391 -26.24 20.30 18.69
C ALA A 391 -26.43 21.79 18.34
N THR A 392 -25.68 22.67 18.98
CA THR A 392 -25.85 24.12 18.78
C THR A 392 -25.16 24.59 17.49
N PRO A 393 -25.90 25.16 16.51
CA PRO A 393 -25.31 25.60 15.25
C PRO A 393 -24.68 27.00 15.32
N SER A 394 -24.99 27.77 16.37
CA SER A 394 -24.60 29.17 16.53
C SER A 394 -23.21 29.37 17.12
N LEU A 395 -22.51 28.31 17.51
CA LEU A 395 -21.17 28.42 18.07
C LEU A 395 -20.17 28.72 16.94
N PRO A 396 -19.34 29.77 17.07
CA PRO A 396 -18.28 30.04 16.08
C PRO A 396 -17.02 29.23 16.39
N ASN A 397 -16.33 28.79 15.34
CA ASN A 397 -14.99 28.22 15.42
C ASN A 397 -13.89 29.30 15.56
N ALA A 398 -12.61 28.91 15.55
CA ALA A 398 -11.50 29.88 15.64
C ALA A 398 -11.45 30.87 14.46
N GLU A 399 -11.99 30.49 13.30
CA GLU A 399 -12.12 31.33 12.11
C GLU A 399 -13.37 32.23 12.16
N LYS A 400 -14.13 32.20 13.27
CA LYS A 400 -15.41 32.90 13.47
C LYS A 400 -16.54 32.44 12.54
N VAL A 401 -16.37 31.32 11.85
CA VAL A 401 -17.41 30.69 11.02
C VAL A 401 -18.32 29.88 11.92
N THR A 402 -19.63 30.01 11.74
CA THR A 402 -20.61 29.19 12.47
C THR A 402 -21.00 27.95 11.69
N ALA A 403 -21.42 26.89 12.38
CA ALA A 403 -21.93 25.70 11.71
C ALA A 403 -23.21 26.01 10.92
N GLU A 404 -24.01 26.98 11.36
CA GLU A 404 -25.19 27.47 10.64
C GLU A 404 -24.84 28.00 9.24
N GLU A 405 -23.81 28.84 9.12
CA GLU A 405 -23.30 29.36 7.84
C GLU A 405 -22.87 28.21 6.91
N LEU A 406 -22.08 27.25 7.42
CA LEU A 406 -21.66 26.08 6.64
C LEU A 406 -22.84 25.22 6.15
N ILE A 407 -23.90 25.12 6.96
CA ILE A 407 -25.12 24.39 6.61
C ILE A 407 -25.96 25.17 5.59
N GLN A 408 -26.01 26.49 5.71
CA GLN A 408 -26.65 27.37 4.74
C GLN A 408 -25.98 27.24 3.37
N ASP A 409 -24.65 27.36 3.31
CA ASP A 409 -23.86 27.18 2.08
C ASP A 409 -24.09 25.79 1.46
N LEU A 410 -24.19 24.75 2.28
CA LEU A 410 -24.48 23.38 1.84
C LEU A 410 -25.88 23.24 1.22
N ASN A 411 -26.84 24.02 1.70
CA ASN A 411 -28.22 24.06 1.21
C ASN A 411 -28.36 24.95 -0.03
N GLU A 412 -27.65 26.07 -0.09
CA GLU A 412 -27.61 26.97 -1.24
C GLU A 412 -26.94 26.32 -2.45
N ASN A 413 -25.80 25.65 -2.26
CA ASN A 413 -25.15 24.85 -3.30
C ASN A 413 -26.07 23.74 -3.84
N ARG A 414 -26.99 23.21 -3.03
CA ARG A 414 -28.00 22.26 -3.50
C ARG A 414 -29.09 22.94 -4.33
N ARG A 415 -29.47 24.18 -3.99
CA ARG A 415 -30.46 24.94 -4.76
C ARG A 415 -29.90 25.36 -6.10
N SER A 416 -28.63 25.75 -6.18
CA SER A 416 -27.95 26.07 -7.44
C SER A 416 -27.77 24.84 -8.34
N ASP A 417 -27.39 23.68 -7.77
CA ASP A 417 -27.36 22.40 -8.50
C ASP A 417 -28.74 22.00 -9.03
N ARG A 418 -29.82 22.24 -8.25
CA ARG A 418 -31.19 21.99 -8.71
C ARG A 418 -31.69 23.03 -9.72
N ASN A 419 -31.22 24.27 -9.68
CA ASN A 419 -31.61 25.32 -10.62
C ASN A 419 -30.97 25.15 -12.01
N HIS A 420 -29.88 24.39 -12.14
CA HIS A 420 -29.35 23.96 -13.45
C HIS A 420 -30.15 22.81 -14.07
N GLN A 421 -31.04 22.18 -13.29
CA GLN A 421 -32.14 21.36 -13.81
C GLN A 421 -33.45 22.13 -13.68
N GLY A 422 -33.50 23.28 -14.37
CA GLY A 422 -34.75 24.01 -14.60
C GLY A 422 -35.75 23.07 -15.27
N SER A 423 -36.72 22.63 -14.48
CA SER A 423 -37.90 21.90 -14.91
C SER A 423 -38.57 22.64 -16.06
N SER A 424 -38.66 21.99 -17.23
CA SER A 424 -39.58 22.35 -18.30
C SER A 424 -41.01 22.21 -17.78
N SER A 425 -41.53 23.26 -17.13
CA SER A 425 -42.95 23.36 -16.83
C SER A 425 -43.69 23.66 -18.14
N PRO A 426 -44.70 22.87 -18.56
CA PRO A 426 -45.41 23.08 -19.82
C PRO A 426 -46.36 24.29 -19.84
N TYR A 427 -46.41 25.10 -18.77
CA TYR A 427 -47.47 26.11 -18.55
C TYR A 427 -46.96 27.49 -18.08
N GLY A 428 -45.72 27.89 -18.41
CA GLY A 428 -45.23 29.25 -18.14
C GLY A 428 -45.39 30.19 -19.34
N PRO A 429 -45.74 31.48 -19.17
CA PRO A 429 -46.06 32.37 -20.28
C PRO A 429 -44.78 32.86 -21.00
N ASP A 430 -44.77 32.74 -22.32
CA ASP A 430 -43.69 33.12 -23.23
C ASP A 430 -43.32 34.61 -23.11
N SER A 431 -42.07 34.89 -22.73
CA SER A 431 -41.42 36.18 -22.98
C SER A 431 -40.39 36.00 -24.08
N ARG A 432 -40.79 36.35 -25.31
CA ARG A 432 -40.02 36.25 -26.56
C ARG A 432 -38.82 37.19 -26.52
N SER A 433 -37.61 36.63 -26.61
CA SER A 433 -36.42 37.37 -27.06
C SER A 433 -36.13 37.02 -28.51
N VAL A 434 -36.10 38.06 -29.33
CA VAL A 434 -35.92 38.10 -30.77
C VAL A 434 -34.47 37.75 -31.12
N TRP A 435 -34.25 36.55 -31.68
CA TRP A 435 -33.16 36.29 -32.63
C TRP A 435 -33.69 35.34 -33.69
N GLU A 436 -33.86 35.90 -34.88
CA GLU A 436 -34.40 35.29 -36.09
C GLU A 436 -33.33 34.37 -36.69
N MET A 437 -33.65 33.08 -36.79
CA MET A 437 -32.86 32.08 -37.52
C MET A 437 -33.59 31.74 -38.83
N PRO A 438 -32.88 31.45 -39.93
CA PRO A 438 -33.47 31.27 -41.25
C PRO A 438 -34.44 30.08 -41.27
N GLU A 439 -35.60 30.26 -41.92
CA GLU A 439 -36.60 29.23 -42.16
C GLU A 439 -35.98 27.98 -42.81
N GLU A 440 -35.88 26.89 -42.06
CA GLU A 440 -35.80 25.56 -42.65
C GLU A 440 -37.20 25.13 -43.13
N PRO A 441 -37.28 24.42 -44.28
CA PRO A 441 -38.55 24.11 -44.91
C PRO A 441 -39.37 23.23 -43.99
N ASN A 442 -40.56 23.74 -43.64
CA ASN A 442 -41.59 23.08 -42.87
C ASN A 442 -41.75 21.62 -43.36
N ARG A 443 -41.15 20.67 -42.63
CA ARG A 443 -41.19 19.26 -42.98
C ARG A 443 -42.61 18.81 -42.68
N ALA A 444 -43.44 18.83 -43.72
CA ALA A 444 -44.83 18.40 -43.66
C ALA A 444 -44.87 17.02 -42.99
N VAL A 445 -45.43 17.00 -41.78
CA VAL A 445 -45.66 15.77 -41.03
C VAL A 445 -46.72 15.00 -41.82
N PRO A 446 -46.43 13.81 -42.37
CA PRO A 446 -47.39 13.08 -43.17
C PRO A 446 -48.60 12.75 -42.31
N HIS A 447 -49.78 13.21 -42.71
CA HIS A 447 -51.03 12.90 -42.02
C HIS A 447 -51.32 11.40 -42.20
N HIS A 448 -51.17 10.65 -41.11
CA HIS A 448 -51.43 9.23 -41.11
C HIS A 448 -52.91 8.96 -40.78
N GLU A 449 -53.70 8.44 -41.71
CA GLU A 449 -55.14 8.18 -41.50
C GLU A 449 -55.42 6.99 -40.56
N SER A 450 -54.45 6.10 -40.38
CA SER A 450 -54.60 4.91 -39.53
C SER A 450 -54.35 5.21 -38.05
N GLU A 451 -55.28 4.84 -37.18
CA GLU A 451 -55.20 4.98 -35.72
C GLU A 451 -53.90 4.39 -35.12
N ALA A 452 -53.42 3.26 -35.66
CA ALA A 452 -52.18 2.63 -35.25
C ALA A 452 -50.94 3.52 -35.51
N ALA A 453 -50.89 4.21 -36.65
CA ALA A 453 -49.77 5.10 -36.99
C ALA A 453 -49.79 6.38 -36.14
N MET A 454 -50.98 6.96 -35.91
CA MET A 454 -51.13 8.12 -35.01
C MET A 454 -50.72 7.78 -33.56
N SER A 455 -51.04 6.57 -33.09
CA SER A 455 -50.62 6.12 -31.75
C SER A 455 -49.12 5.89 -31.63
N ILE A 456 -48.46 5.43 -32.70
CA ILE A 456 -47.00 5.23 -32.72
C ILE A 456 -46.28 6.58 -32.76
N GLU A 457 -46.75 7.51 -33.60
CA GLU A 457 -46.15 8.83 -33.73
C GLU A 457 -46.30 9.66 -32.45
N SER A 458 -47.48 9.68 -31.84
CA SER A 458 -47.72 10.45 -30.62
C SER A 458 -47.03 9.89 -29.38
N ARG A 459 -46.79 8.57 -29.31
CA ARG A 459 -46.32 7.91 -28.08
C ARG A 459 -44.90 7.35 -28.17
N ILE A 460 -44.52 6.78 -29.31
CA ILE A 460 -43.24 6.06 -29.48
C ILE A 460 -42.19 6.98 -30.11
N ALA A 461 -42.56 7.81 -31.09
CA ALA A 461 -41.61 8.72 -31.74
C ALA A 461 -40.93 9.71 -30.77
N PRO A 462 -41.63 10.39 -29.84
CA PRO A 462 -40.96 11.27 -28.87
C PRO A 462 -40.04 10.50 -27.92
N MET A 463 -40.40 9.28 -27.50
CA MET A 463 -39.54 8.44 -26.67
C MET A 463 -38.27 8.00 -27.41
N MET A 464 -38.38 7.66 -28.69
CA MET A 464 -37.23 7.32 -29.52
C MET A 464 -36.33 8.53 -29.77
N LEU A 465 -36.93 9.70 -30.02
CA LEU A 465 -36.21 10.96 -30.19
C LEU A 465 -35.45 11.35 -28.91
N GLU A 466 -36.09 11.22 -27.74
CA GLU A 466 -35.45 11.46 -26.44
C GLU A 466 -34.25 10.52 -26.22
N LYS A 467 -34.37 9.22 -26.56
CA LYS A 467 -33.24 8.29 -26.47
C LYS A 467 -32.13 8.59 -27.46
N LEU A 468 -32.46 9.05 -28.67
CA LEU A 468 -31.48 9.46 -29.67
C LEU A 468 -30.77 10.76 -29.25
N GLN A 469 -31.48 11.72 -28.69
CA GLN A 469 -30.91 12.94 -28.11
C GLN A 469 -30.00 12.60 -26.91
N GLY A 470 -30.43 11.72 -26.01
CA GLY A 470 -29.61 11.26 -24.89
C GLY A 470 -28.35 10.49 -25.33
N LEU A 471 -28.41 9.78 -26.46
CA LEU A 471 -27.24 9.14 -27.06
C LEU A 471 -26.30 10.18 -27.67
N ALA A 472 -26.83 11.18 -28.38
CA ALA A 472 -26.03 12.28 -28.94
C ALA A 472 -25.29 13.06 -27.84
N THR A 473 -25.99 13.43 -26.76
CA THR A 473 -25.35 14.09 -25.61
C THR A 473 -24.28 13.23 -24.97
N SER A 474 -24.46 11.90 -24.88
CA SER A 474 -23.43 11.02 -24.34
C SER A 474 -22.17 10.94 -25.21
N PHE A 475 -22.32 11.08 -26.53
CA PHE A 475 -21.17 11.16 -27.44
C PHE A 475 -20.46 12.51 -27.35
N ASP A 476 -21.22 13.61 -27.21
CA ASP A 476 -20.63 14.94 -27.02
C ASP A 476 -19.85 15.01 -25.69
N ASP A 477 -20.41 14.47 -24.61
CA ASP A 477 -19.74 14.38 -23.31
C ASP A 477 -18.47 13.52 -23.38
N GLU A 478 -18.53 12.35 -24.05
CA GLU A 478 -17.35 11.49 -24.24
C GLU A 478 -16.28 12.19 -25.07
N LEU A 479 -16.65 12.96 -26.09
CA LEU A 479 -15.71 13.72 -26.92
C LEU A 479 -14.98 14.78 -26.09
N ILE A 480 -15.70 15.53 -25.26
CA ILE A 480 -15.12 16.54 -24.36
C ILE A 480 -14.16 15.89 -23.35
N GLU A 481 -14.54 14.75 -22.77
CA GLU A 481 -13.68 13.99 -21.85
C GLU A 481 -12.38 13.52 -22.56
N LYS A 482 -12.48 13.09 -23.82
CA LYS A 482 -11.30 12.68 -24.60
C LYS A 482 -10.40 13.86 -24.94
N GLU A 483 -10.95 14.98 -25.39
CA GLU A 483 -10.16 16.18 -25.73
C GLU A 483 -9.43 16.74 -24.50
N THR A 484 -10.08 16.75 -23.34
CA THR A 484 -9.45 17.17 -22.07
C THR A 484 -8.33 16.22 -21.66
N SER A 485 -8.57 14.90 -21.73
CA SER A 485 -7.54 13.88 -21.43
C SER A 485 -6.33 13.96 -22.37
N GLU A 486 -6.55 14.26 -23.66
CA GLU A 486 -5.46 14.43 -24.63
C GLU A 486 -4.62 15.67 -24.31
N LYS A 487 -5.27 16.79 -23.95
CA LYS A 487 -4.60 18.02 -23.58
C LYS A 487 -3.72 17.84 -22.33
N GLU A 488 -4.20 17.10 -21.34
CA GLU A 488 -3.43 16.76 -20.14
C GLU A 488 -2.25 15.83 -20.47
N ALA A 489 -2.46 14.78 -21.27
CA ALA A 489 -1.39 13.88 -21.69
C ALA A 489 -0.28 14.62 -22.45
N ARG A 490 -0.64 15.56 -23.35
CA ARG A 490 0.33 16.41 -24.07
C ARG A 490 1.11 17.34 -23.13
N ARG A 491 0.46 17.86 -22.08
CA ARG A 491 1.11 18.68 -21.05
C ARG A 491 2.16 17.86 -20.28
N ILE A 492 1.80 16.64 -19.85
CA ILE A 492 2.72 15.73 -19.15
C ILE A 492 3.91 15.35 -20.05
N LEU A 493 3.66 15.01 -21.31
CA LEU A 493 4.71 14.69 -22.28
C LEU A 493 5.71 15.86 -22.43
N THR A 494 5.20 17.09 -22.46
CA THR A 494 6.06 18.28 -22.59
C THR A 494 6.92 18.48 -21.33
N SER A 495 6.36 18.28 -20.12
CA SER A 495 7.11 18.33 -18.86
C SER A 495 8.22 17.28 -18.82
N THR A 496 7.88 16.02 -19.10
CA THR A 496 8.86 14.92 -19.06
C THR A 496 10.01 15.11 -20.05
N LYS A 497 9.74 15.67 -21.24
CA LYS A 497 10.80 16.04 -22.20
C LYS A 497 11.72 17.14 -21.67
N GLN A 498 11.17 18.13 -20.97
CA GLN A 498 11.98 19.20 -20.37
C GLN A 498 12.86 18.66 -19.23
N GLU A 499 12.32 17.80 -18.38
CA GLU A 499 13.07 17.13 -17.31
C GLU A 499 14.18 16.22 -17.85
N LEU A 500 13.91 15.50 -18.93
CA LEU A 500 14.91 14.65 -19.60
C LEU A 500 16.06 15.44 -20.22
N GLU A 501 15.78 16.61 -20.82
CA GLU A 501 16.84 17.49 -21.33
C GLU A 501 17.62 18.17 -20.18
N ALA A 502 16.94 18.58 -19.11
CA ALA A 502 17.61 19.13 -17.92
C ALA A 502 18.58 18.13 -17.28
N THR A 503 18.15 16.86 -17.14
CA THR A 503 18.99 15.79 -16.58
C THR A 503 20.18 15.45 -17.48
N LYS A 504 20.01 15.45 -18.81
CA LYS A 504 21.14 15.31 -19.75
C LYS A 504 22.17 16.42 -19.58
N VAL A 505 21.74 17.67 -19.48
CA VAL A 505 22.65 18.80 -19.27
C VAL A 505 23.41 18.66 -17.95
N MET A 506 22.72 18.31 -16.85
CA MET A 506 23.39 18.05 -15.57
C MET A 506 24.41 16.91 -15.65
N SER A 507 24.08 15.82 -16.37
CA SER A 507 25.01 14.70 -16.54
C SER A 507 26.27 15.10 -17.31
N ALA A 508 26.12 15.96 -18.34
CA ALA A 508 27.24 16.48 -19.12
C ALA A 508 28.12 17.44 -18.30
N GLU A 509 27.51 18.25 -17.42
CA GLU A 509 28.23 19.15 -16.53
C GLU A 509 29.05 18.39 -15.48
N ILE A 510 28.50 17.31 -14.92
CA ILE A 510 29.22 16.40 -14.00
C ILE A 510 30.36 15.68 -14.73
N ALA A 511 30.16 15.25 -15.98
CA ALA A 511 31.21 14.63 -16.78
C ALA A 511 32.40 15.58 -17.04
N PHE A 512 32.14 16.90 -17.13
CA PHE A 512 33.19 17.92 -17.30
C PHE A 512 33.94 18.24 -15.98
N GLN A 513 33.43 17.79 -14.83
CA GLN A 513 34.06 17.93 -13.52
C GLN A 513 34.96 16.74 -13.11
N LYS A 514 35.15 15.72 -13.97
CA LYS A 514 36.17 14.67 -13.71
C LYS A 514 37.54 15.35 -13.57
N GLU A 515 38.07 15.37 -12.35
CA GLU A 515 39.39 15.92 -12.03
C GLU A 515 40.45 15.25 -12.92
N THR A 516 41.36 16.05 -13.48
CA THR A 516 42.37 15.52 -14.39
C THR A 516 43.26 14.50 -13.67
N PRO A 517 43.74 13.46 -14.36
CA PRO A 517 44.58 12.40 -13.76
C PRO A 517 45.84 12.94 -13.05
N GLU A 518 46.30 14.14 -13.43
CA GLU A 518 47.40 14.85 -12.78
C GLU A 518 47.04 15.35 -11.37
N VAL A 519 45.81 15.81 -11.15
CA VAL A 519 45.32 16.26 -9.84
C VAL A 519 45.14 15.08 -8.90
N ILE A 520 44.70 13.94 -9.42
CA ILE A 520 44.60 12.67 -8.69
C ILE A 520 46.00 12.19 -8.29
N ALA A 521 46.98 12.21 -9.21
CA ALA A 521 48.35 11.83 -8.90
C ALA A 521 48.96 12.72 -7.80
N HIS A 522 48.74 14.04 -7.86
CA HIS A 522 49.24 14.98 -6.87
C HIS A 522 48.58 14.82 -5.49
N SER A 523 47.28 14.53 -5.45
CA SER A 523 46.57 14.28 -4.19
C SER A 523 47.01 12.97 -3.52
N MET A 524 47.27 11.91 -4.30
CA MET A 524 47.85 10.65 -3.82
C MET A 524 49.26 10.83 -3.26
N GLU A 525 50.10 11.64 -3.92
CA GLU A 525 51.45 11.95 -3.43
C GLU A 525 51.40 12.70 -2.08
N ASN A 526 50.51 13.70 -1.97
CA ASN A 526 50.29 14.42 -0.73
C ASN A 526 49.76 13.52 0.39
N LEU A 527 48.88 12.56 0.08
CA LEU A 527 48.38 11.57 1.03
C LEU A 527 49.52 10.68 1.55
N SER A 528 50.36 10.15 0.66
CA SER A 528 51.53 9.33 1.04
C SER A 528 52.52 10.10 1.93
N TYR A 529 52.72 11.39 1.64
CA TYR A 529 53.56 12.25 2.48
C TYR A 529 52.98 12.42 3.89
N MET A 530 51.67 12.66 4.00
CA MET A 530 51.01 12.84 5.30
C MET A 530 50.97 11.55 6.12
N GLU A 531 50.78 10.39 5.47
CA GLU A 531 50.83 9.07 6.11
C GLU A 531 52.20 8.79 6.74
N LYS A 532 53.29 9.07 6.00
CA LYS A 532 54.67 8.96 6.51
C LYS A 532 54.93 9.88 7.71
N LYS A 533 54.31 11.07 7.72
CA LYS A 533 54.43 12.02 8.82
C LYS A 533 53.70 11.53 10.08
N VAL A 534 52.49 10.99 9.94
CA VAL A 534 51.70 10.45 11.05
C VAL A 534 52.38 9.23 11.69
N THR A 535 52.85 8.29 10.86
CA THR A 535 53.59 7.11 11.34
C THR A 535 54.85 7.51 12.10
N GLY A 536 55.62 8.48 11.60
CA GLY A 536 56.80 9.00 12.30
C GLY A 536 56.50 9.61 13.68
N VAL A 537 55.38 10.32 13.83
CA VAL A 537 54.94 10.87 15.14
C VAL A 537 54.56 9.77 16.12
N ILE A 538 53.85 8.73 15.64
CA ILE A 538 53.48 7.57 16.47
C ILE A 538 54.74 6.84 16.97
N GLU A 539 55.72 6.62 16.09
CA GLU A 539 56.99 5.99 16.47
C GLU A 539 57.78 6.82 17.48
N GLN A 540 57.82 8.14 17.30
CA GLN A 540 58.49 9.04 18.24
C GLN A 540 57.85 8.97 19.64
N GLN A 541 56.52 8.95 19.71
CA GLN A 541 55.79 8.84 20.96
C GLN A 541 56.05 7.49 21.65
N GLN A 542 56.01 6.39 20.91
CA GLN A 542 56.29 5.05 21.44
C GLN A 542 57.73 4.93 21.96
N LYS A 543 58.70 5.52 21.27
CA LYS A 543 60.10 5.56 21.70
C LYS A 543 60.26 6.23 23.07
N ILE A 544 59.54 7.33 23.31
CA ILE A 544 59.56 8.03 24.60
C ILE A 544 58.98 7.14 25.71
N GLN A 545 57.86 6.48 25.44
CA GLN A 545 57.21 5.58 26.40
C GLN A 545 58.08 4.37 26.75
N LEU A 546 58.66 3.70 25.74
CA LEU A 546 59.56 2.56 25.95
C LEU A 546 60.79 2.96 26.79
N ARG A 547 61.36 4.14 26.54
CA ARG A 547 62.47 4.66 27.33
C ARG A 547 62.10 4.87 28.79
N ALA A 548 60.90 5.39 29.06
CA ALA A 548 60.41 5.58 30.42
C ALA A 548 60.19 4.22 31.14
N TYR A 549 59.64 3.23 30.45
CA TYR A 549 59.47 1.88 30.99
C TYR A 549 60.81 1.20 31.29
N ALA A 550 61.78 1.28 30.37
CA ALA A 550 63.12 0.72 30.58
C ALA A 550 63.81 1.34 31.81
N GLN A 551 63.76 2.67 31.94
CA GLN A 551 64.32 3.38 33.10
C GLN A 551 63.65 2.98 34.42
N HIS A 552 62.35 2.72 34.40
CA HIS A 552 61.61 2.29 35.59
C HIS A 552 61.95 0.84 35.99
N GLU A 553 62.11 -0.07 35.04
CA GLU A 553 62.57 -1.45 35.32
C GLU A 553 64.04 -1.47 35.79
N GLU A 554 64.90 -0.65 35.21
CA GLU A 554 66.29 -0.47 35.68
C GLU A 554 66.33 -0.01 37.14
N GLN A 555 65.47 0.94 37.53
CA GLN A 555 65.35 1.42 38.91
C GLN A 555 64.82 0.35 39.89
N LYS A 556 63.92 -0.53 39.45
CA LYS A 556 63.47 -1.68 40.27
C LYS A 556 64.57 -2.72 40.49
N SER A 557 65.50 -2.85 39.55
CA SER A 557 66.58 -3.85 39.61
C SER A 557 67.69 -3.56 40.64
N ASN A 558 67.62 -2.43 41.35
CA ASN A 558 68.39 -2.05 42.55
C ASN A 558 69.72 -2.81 42.80
N GLY A 559 70.63 -2.77 41.83
CA GLY A 559 72.03 -3.16 42.00
C GLY A 559 72.34 -4.66 42.09
N HIS A 560 71.41 -5.58 41.83
CA HIS A 560 71.78 -6.99 41.67
C HIS A 560 72.25 -7.27 40.24
N VAL A 561 73.40 -6.70 39.87
CA VAL A 561 74.15 -7.14 38.69
C VAL A 561 74.74 -8.50 39.06
N SER A 562 74.05 -9.56 38.66
CA SER A 562 74.61 -10.92 38.75
C SER A 562 75.90 -10.91 37.92
N THR A 563 77.04 -11.09 38.59
CA THR A 563 78.37 -11.19 37.97
C THR A 563 78.56 -12.58 37.34
N GLY A 564 77.53 -13.08 36.67
CA GLY A 564 77.62 -14.24 35.80
C GLY A 564 78.33 -13.84 34.51
N GLU A 565 79.23 -14.68 34.04
CA GLU A 565 79.95 -14.49 32.78
C GLU A 565 78.98 -14.11 31.66
N ASP A 566 79.24 -12.97 31.03
CA ASP A 566 78.43 -12.35 29.97
C ASP A 566 78.44 -13.22 28.70
N ASP A 567 77.62 -14.28 28.72
CA ASP A 567 77.57 -15.29 27.66
C ASP A 567 77.20 -14.64 26.33
N ILE A 568 78.09 -14.79 25.36
CA ILE A 568 77.90 -14.27 24.01
C ILE A 568 76.69 -14.97 23.36
N GLY A 569 76.44 -16.24 23.70
CA GLY A 569 75.26 -16.98 23.25
C GLY A 569 73.96 -16.34 23.70
N GLU A 570 73.83 -16.03 24.99
CA GLU A 570 72.66 -15.35 25.56
C GLU A 570 72.43 -13.96 24.96
N ARG A 571 73.48 -13.15 24.76
CA ARG A 571 73.35 -11.84 24.11
C ARG A 571 72.85 -11.93 22.67
N VAL A 572 73.35 -12.90 21.90
CA VAL A 572 72.90 -13.10 20.51
C VAL A 572 71.44 -13.58 20.49
N MET A 573 71.04 -14.44 21.44
CA MET A 573 69.66 -14.88 21.57
C MET A 573 68.73 -13.70 21.91
N LEU A 574 69.08 -12.89 22.90
CA LEU A 574 68.31 -11.71 23.29
C LEU A 574 68.23 -10.65 22.18
N ALA A 575 69.33 -10.44 21.44
CA ALA A 575 69.34 -9.53 20.28
C ALA A 575 68.38 -9.99 19.18
N LYS A 576 68.32 -11.31 18.90
CA LYS A 576 67.36 -11.87 17.93
C LYS A 576 65.92 -11.73 18.41
N MET A 577 65.65 -12.01 19.69
CA MET A 577 64.32 -11.83 20.27
C MET A 577 63.87 -10.36 20.21
N LEU A 578 64.79 -9.42 20.47
CA LEU A 578 64.51 -8.00 20.35
C LEU A 578 64.17 -7.60 18.91
N GLU A 579 64.94 -8.09 17.93
CA GLU A 579 64.68 -7.82 16.50
C GLU A 579 63.30 -8.36 16.06
N GLU A 580 62.93 -9.57 16.51
CA GLU A 580 61.61 -10.14 16.25
C GLU A 580 60.48 -9.29 16.85
N GLU A 581 60.62 -8.85 18.10
CA GLU A 581 59.64 -7.99 18.77
C GLU A 581 59.57 -6.58 18.15
N GLU A 582 60.69 -6.02 17.70
CA GLU A 582 60.72 -4.75 16.96
C GLU A 582 59.96 -4.86 15.63
N ASN A 583 60.13 -5.96 14.90
CA ASN A 583 59.43 -6.21 13.65
C ASN A 583 57.93 -6.43 13.87
N LYS A 584 57.55 -7.17 14.92
CA LYS A 584 56.13 -7.30 15.33
C LYS A 584 55.52 -5.95 15.66
N ARG A 585 56.23 -5.09 16.40
CA ARG A 585 55.76 -3.74 16.73
C ARG A 585 55.54 -2.90 15.48
N LYS A 586 56.50 -2.88 14.54
CA LYS A 586 56.36 -2.15 13.26
C LYS A 586 55.14 -2.61 12.48
N ASN A 587 54.93 -3.92 12.37
CA ASN A 587 53.76 -4.49 11.71
C ASN A 587 52.44 -4.12 12.40
N ASN A 588 52.42 -4.09 13.73
CA ASN A 588 51.23 -3.69 14.49
C ASN A 588 50.94 -2.19 14.37
N VAL A 589 51.95 -1.34 14.24
CA VAL A 589 51.76 0.10 14.00
C VAL A 589 51.15 0.35 12.62
N ILE A 590 51.58 -0.39 11.59
CA ILE A 590 50.98 -0.32 10.25
C ILE A 590 49.51 -0.75 10.32
N LYS A 591 49.22 -1.90 10.96
CA LYS A 591 47.84 -2.38 11.14
C LYS A 591 46.98 -1.41 11.95
N TYR A 592 47.54 -0.78 12.97
CA TYR A 592 46.85 0.23 13.76
C TYR A 592 46.55 1.50 12.94
N SER A 593 47.51 1.96 12.12
CA SER A 593 47.30 3.10 11.21
C SER A 593 46.23 2.81 10.17
N ASP A 594 46.23 1.60 9.60
CA ASP A 594 45.20 1.15 8.64
C ASP A 594 43.82 1.01 9.30
N ALA A 595 43.76 0.40 10.49
CA ALA A 595 42.53 0.31 11.27
C ALA A 595 42.02 1.70 11.70
N LEU A 596 42.91 2.63 12.03
CA LEU A 596 42.56 4.01 12.36
C LEU A 596 42.13 4.80 11.12
N SER A 597 42.63 4.47 9.92
CA SER A 597 42.12 5.00 8.65
C SER A 597 40.70 4.49 8.36
N LYS A 598 40.46 3.19 8.56
CA LYS A 598 39.15 2.53 8.38
C LYS A 598 38.11 3.00 9.40
N ALA A 599 38.52 3.17 10.66
CA ALA A 599 37.72 3.78 11.72
C ALA A 599 37.64 5.32 11.58
N GLY A 600 38.56 5.90 10.82
CA GLY A 600 38.87 7.32 10.71
C GLY A 600 38.04 8.05 9.68
N ALA A 601 36.74 7.80 9.66
CA ALA A 601 35.83 8.71 9.02
C ALA A 601 34.75 9.02 10.04
N GLY A 602 34.89 10.17 10.71
CA GLY A 602 33.83 10.74 11.55
C GLY A 602 32.57 11.01 10.73
N GLU A 603 31.68 11.92 11.18
CA GLU A 603 30.35 12.15 10.58
C GLU A 603 30.29 12.18 9.03
N LYS A 604 31.35 12.64 8.34
CA LYS A 604 31.41 12.64 6.87
C LYS A 604 31.56 11.26 6.22
N GLY A 605 32.31 10.33 6.81
CA GLY A 605 32.44 8.97 6.26
C GLY A 605 31.19 8.15 6.42
N ASP A 606 30.50 8.35 7.54
CA ASP A 606 29.18 7.76 7.75
C ASP A 606 28.14 8.39 6.81
N GLN A 607 28.28 9.66 6.46
CA GLN A 607 27.48 10.28 5.40
C GLN A 607 27.76 9.67 4.02
N TYR A 608 29.02 9.40 3.66
CA TYR A 608 29.35 8.72 2.39
C TYR A 608 28.87 7.26 2.36
N ARG A 609 29.06 6.50 3.45
CA ARG A 609 28.50 5.13 3.58
C ARG A 609 26.97 5.14 3.50
N LYS A 610 26.32 6.12 4.11
CA LYS A 610 24.87 6.30 4.05
C LYS A 610 24.41 6.66 2.64
N LEU A 611 25.14 7.51 1.93
CA LEU A 611 24.83 7.94 0.57
C LEU A 611 25.03 6.78 -0.43
N LEU A 612 26.06 5.97 -0.25
CA LEU A 612 26.28 4.72 -0.98
C LEU A 612 25.22 3.66 -0.66
N SER A 613 24.80 3.51 0.61
CA SER A 613 23.70 2.59 0.97
C SER A 613 22.36 2.98 0.36
N LEU A 614 22.13 4.28 0.19
CA LEU A 614 20.91 4.81 -0.41
C LEU A 614 20.91 4.66 -1.93
N SER A 615 22.08 4.56 -2.56
CA SER A 615 22.22 4.46 -4.01
C SER A 615 22.39 3.02 -4.52
N LEU A 616 23.05 2.13 -3.76
CA LEU A 616 23.26 0.72 -4.13
C LEU A 616 22.33 -0.28 -3.42
N GLY A 617 21.56 0.15 -2.41
CA GLY A 617 20.66 -0.74 -1.66
C GLY A 617 21.37 -1.60 -0.60
N ALA A 618 20.66 -2.59 -0.06
CA ALA A 618 20.93 -3.25 1.22
C ALA A 618 22.10 -4.26 1.25
N GLU A 619 23.27 -3.91 0.72
CA GLU A 619 24.50 -4.73 0.78
C GLU A 619 25.64 -4.05 1.57
N VAL A 620 25.30 -3.23 2.56
CA VAL A 620 26.29 -2.46 3.34
C VAL A 620 27.10 -3.35 4.30
N GLU A 621 26.55 -4.48 4.77
CA GLU A 621 27.23 -5.37 5.74
C GLU A 621 28.37 -6.20 5.11
N HIS A 622 28.42 -6.34 3.78
CA HIS A 622 29.44 -7.12 3.07
C HIS A 622 30.28 -6.28 2.08
N MET A 623 30.12 -4.96 2.11
CA MET A 623 30.74 -4.07 1.12
C MET A 623 32.27 -4.16 1.18
N ASP A 624 32.88 -4.22 2.36
CA ASP A 624 34.34 -4.32 2.52
C ASP A 624 34.93 -5.62 1.94
N GLU A 625 34.13 -6.68 1.82
CA GLU A 625 34.55 -7.96 1.22
C GLU A 625 34.30 -8.00 -0.30
N ASN A 626 33.40 -7.15 -0.81
CA ASN A 626 32.94 -7.14 -2.20
C ASN A 626 33.35 -5.89 -3.01
N ILE A 627 34.10 -4.93 -2.42
CA ILE A 627 34.56 -3.71 -3.10
C ILE A 627 35.36 -4.04 -4.38
N ASP A 628 36.24 -5.05 -4.34
CA ASP A 628 37.04 -5.42 -5.51
C ASP A 628 36.17 -6.02 -6.63
N ILE A 629 35.12 -6.75 -6.27
CA ILE A 629 34.15 -7.34 -7.22
C ILE A 629 33.28 -6.25 -7.83
N LEU A 630 32.86 -5.26 -7.03
CA LEU A 630 32.10 -4.09 -7.48
C LEU A 630 32.93 -3.18 -8.40
N LEU A 631 34.21 -2.97 -8.09
CA LEU A 631 35.15 -2.24 -8.95
C LEU A 631 35.38 -2.97 -10.28
N GLN A 632 35.44 -4.30 -10.24
CA GLN A 632 35.57 -5.11 -11.45
C GLN A 632 34.30 -5.08 -12.32
N GLN A 633 33.11 -5.16 -11.72
CA GLN A 633 31.83 -5.02 -12.44
C GLN A 633 31.66 -3.62 -13.05
N LEU A 634 32.05 -2.56 -12.34
CA LEU A 634 32.01 -1.20 -12.87
C LEU A 634 33.00 -0.98 -14.02
N ALA A 635 34.17 -1.63 -13.98
CA ALA A 635 35.13 -1.60 -15.09
C ALA A 635 34.63 -2.39 -16.31
N GLU A 636 33.98 -3.55 -16.09
CA GLU A 636 33.37 -4.36 -17.16
C GLU A 636 32.16 -3.64 -17.81
N ASP A 637 31.39 -2.85 -17.03
CA ASP A 637 30.30 -2.01 -17.55
C ASP A 637 30.82 -0.78 -18.32
N GLU A 638 31.95 -0.18 -17.94
CA GLU A 638 32.62 0.88 -18.74
C GLU A 638 33.09 0.34 -20.11
N ASP A 639 33.68 -0.86 -20.15
CA ASP A 639 34.07 -1.54 -21.40
C ASP A 639 32.84 -1.94 -22.26
N GLY A 640 31.73 -2.28 -21.62
CA GLY A 640 30.46 -2.58 -22.29
C GLY A 640 29.80 -1.35 -22.95
N GLN A 641 29.93 -0.18 -22.34
CA GLN A 641 29.39 1.09 -22.88
C GLN A 641 30.20 1.64 -24.05
N GLU A 642 31.51 1.38 -24.13
CA GLU A 642 32.32 1.73 -25.31
C GLU A 642 31.98 0.86 -26.54
N GLY A 643 31.48 -0.36 -26.33
CA GLY A 643 31.09 -1.30 -27.40
C GLY A 643 29.75 -1.01 -28.10
N GLU A 644 28.86 -0.21 -27.49
CA GLU A 644 27.51 0.06 -28.03
C GLU A 644 27.42 1.33 -28.90
N THR A 645 28.50 2.09 -29.07
CA THR A 645 28.56 3.18 -30.06
C THR A 645 28.72 2.64 -31.49
N ILE A 646 27.65 2.03 -32.02
CA ILE A 646 27.49 1.81 -33.46
C ILE A 646 27.28 3.17 -34.11
N LEU A 647 28.33 3.67 -34.78
CA LEU A 647 28.25 4.84 -35.66
C LEU A 647 27.22 4.57 -36.78
N PRO A 648 26.28 5.48 -37.06
CA PRO A 648 25.40 5.36 -38.21
C PRO A 648 26.21 5.58 -39.48
N ASP A 649 26.22 4.56 -40.34
CA ASP A 649 26.87 4.57 -41.65
C ASP A 649 26.24 5.66 -42.53
N VAL A 650 27.07 6.60 -42.99
CA VAL A 650 26.67 7.67 -43.91
C VAL A 650 26.94 7.18 -45.33
N SER A 651 25.90 6.78 -46.05
CA SER A 651 25.85 6.69 -47.52
C SER A 651 24.41 6.78 -48.03
#